data_AF-C7Q9D3-F1
#
_entry.id   AF-C7Q9D3-F1
#
_cell.length_a   1.000
_cell.length_b   1.000
_cell.length_c   1.000
_cell.angle_alpha   90.00
_cell.angle_beta   90.00
_cell.angle_gamma   90.00
#
_symmetry.space_group_name_H-M   'P 1'
#
loop_
_entity.id
_entity.type
_entity.pdbx_description
1 polymer ?
#
loop_
_entity_poly.entity_id
_entity_poly.type
_entity_poly.pdbx_seq_one_letter_code
_entity_poly.pdbx_strand_id
1 'polypeptide(L)'
;MNAEPSAERMTAIVAALAARELAGRRVATRGGAAARTWLTAALTELDAVSEVERFDTAAGGAANLYATIAAPTPDPAPAPGSPEIWLTAHYDGVGDIDGVHRPGASDNASGVAVVLEAARLLKERLPNGVGLRVALLDAEEIGTVGSAHHAARLVASGRSPYVLNVDGAGELNEAVAVEAGGPAMPILAALDAAGKSAGVPLRAGQVASDNRRYAAAGLATVGLGAGMPGYHSEHDTADRVQPATLLAMVRLVVGTVEHLAQHTDISTETPAPPERLTTQETGEASMNPISAEPPVVVIGAGPVGLAAAAHLVERGIPFQILEAGDEVGAAVRSWGHVRLFSPWRYDIDAAARALLEPTGWTAPDPEDAPTGAELVERYLVPLAATAQIAPHLRFGHRVTAISRVGVDRMRTRGRERAPFLIRVDIGGVTTDLQARAVIDASGTWSTPNVLGASGLPAYGEIEAAAFIDHALPDVLGPARSLYAGRHTLVVGAGHSAANTLLTLAELAETEPGTRISWAIRTGSAARTYGGGEADALPARGALGARLKTLVAEGRIELVNQFSAETVRVLAGSGGIEVESIDARGVKKLVACDRIVAATGFRPDHSITSELRLDLDPILGSTRALAPLIDPNEHSCGTVPPHGVDELSHPEPDFYAIGMKSYGRAPTFLLATGYEQARSVVAALAGDWNAARDVRLELPETGVCNTTLPGEEIESAGCGTSCGTPEPVSVGLPTGISGGLLSEPLPLVQTSSESGCCGT
;
A
#
# COMPACT_ATOMS: atom_id res chain seq x y z
N MET A 1 -36.80 -32.86 19.89
CA MET A 1 -37.06 -31.53 19.29
C MET A 1 -35.70 -30.88 19.16
N ASN A 2 -35.28 -30.53 17.95
CA ASN A 2 -33.98 -29.88 17.78
C ASN A 2 -34.02 -28.55 18.53
N ALA A 3 -33.02 -28.28 19.37
CA ALA A 3 -32.93 -27.00 20.06
C ALA A 3 -32.90 -25.87 19.03
N GLU A 4 -33.76 -24.85 19.18
CA GLU A 4 -33.78 -23.65 18.34
C GLU A 4 -32.98 -22.52 18.99
N PRO A 5 -32.45 -21.55 18.22
CA PRO A 5 -31.76 -20.37 18.77
C PRO A 5 -32.72 -19.51 19.60
N SER A 6 -32.28 -19.10 20.79
CA SER A 6 -33.06 -18.28 21.72
C SER A 6 -32.49 -16.88 21.85
N ALA A 7 -33.24 -15.90 21.36
CA ALA A 7 -32.92 -14.48 21.53
C ALA A 7 -32.92 -14.07 23.01
N GLU A 8 -33.86 -14.60 23.80
CA GLU A 8 -33.98 -14.33 25.24
C GLU A 8 -32.70 -14.73 25.99
N ARG A 9 -32.15 -15.92 25.69
CA ARG A 9 -30.88 -16.38 26.28
C ARG A 9 -29.73 -15.47 25.89
N MET A 10 -29.59 -15.13 24.61
CA MET A 10 -28.50 -14.28 24.14
C MET A 10 -28.59 -12.86 24.73
N THR A 11 -29.78 -12.28 24.79
CA THR A 11 -30.00 -10.97 25.43
C THR A 11 -29.71 -11.02 26.94
N ALA A 12 -30.02 -12.12 27.62
CA ALA A 12 -29.66 -12.29 29.03
C ALA A 12 -28.14 -12.36 29.24
N ILE A 13 -27.41 -13.03 28.34
CA ILE A 13 -25.92 -13.05 28.35
C ILE A 13 -25.37 -11.65 28.13
N VAL A 14 -25.87 -10.93 27.12
CA VAL A 14 -25.47 -9.54 26.85
C VAL A 14 -25.70 -8.66 28.08
N ALA A 15 -26.89 -8.74 28.69
CA ALA A 15 -27.23 -7.96 29.88
C ALA A 15 -26.33 -8.30 31.09
N ALA A 16 -26.00 -9.58 31.28
CA ALA A 16 -25.11 -10.00 32.36
C ALA A 16 -23.68 -9.49 32.17
N LEU A 17 -23.15 -9.57 30.94
CA LEU A 17 -21.80 -9.10 30.64
C LEU A 17 -21.69 -7.57 30.65
N ALA A 18 -22.73 -6.86 30.18
CA ALA A 18 -22.81 -5.40 30.19
C ALA A 18 -23.24 -4.81 31.54
N ALA A 19 -23.41 -5.64 32.58
CA ALA A 19 -23.86 -5.19 33.89
C ALA A 19 -22.82 -4.28 34.56
N ARG A 20 -23.29 -3.28 35.31
CA ARG A 20 -22.42 -2.31 36.02
C ARG A 20 -21.44 -2.99 36.98
N GLU A 21 -21.82 -4.13 37.54
CA GLU A 21 -21.03 -4.93 38.47
C GLU A 21 -19.74 -5.47 37.83
N LEU A 22 -19.71 -5.59 36.50
CA LEU A 22 -18.52 -6.03 35.75
C LEU A 22 -17.66 -4.86 35.27
N ALA A 23 -18.02 -3.62 35.58
CA ALA A 23 -17.22 -2.40 35.32
C ALA A 23 -16.64 -2.33 33.89
N GLY A 24 -17.43 -2.77 32.91
CA GLY A 24 -17.06 -2.79 31.49
C GLY A 24 -15.90 -3.73 31.12
N ARG A 25 -15.54 -4.66 32.01
CA ARG A 25 -14.72 -5.85 31.73
C ARG A 25 -13.28 -5.59 31.25
N ARG A 26 -12.70 -4.43 31.53
CA ARG A 26 -11.30 -4.12 31.16
C ARG A 26 -10.33 -5.20 31.62
N VAL A 27 -9.39 -5.56 30.74
CA VAL A 27 -8.24 -6.43 31.04
C VAL A 27 -7.52 -6.00 32.33
N ALA A 28 -6.99 -6.98 33.07
CA ALA A 28 -6.27 -6.77 34.34
C ALA A 28 -7.07 -6.03 35.44
N THR A 29 -8.41 -6.04 35.36
CA THR A 29 -9.28 -5.48 36.41
C THR A 29 -10.12 -6.55 37.12
N ARG A 30 -10.74 -6.16 38.25
CA ARG A 30 -11.75 -6.98 38.94
C ARG A 30 -12.94 -7.29 38.03
N GLY A 31 -13.31 -6.36 37.15
CA GLY A 31 -14.40 -6.52 36.19
C GLY A 31 -14.12 -7.64 35.18
N GLY A 32 -12.95 -7.59 34.52
CA GLY A 32 -12.52 -8.65 33.60
C GLY A 32 -12.40 -10.02 34.28
N ALA A 33 -11.84 -10.07 35.50
CA ALA A 33 -11.75 -11.31 36.27
C ALA A 33 -13.13 -11.88 36.68
N ALA A 34 -14.08 -11.02 37.02
CA ALA A 34 -15.45 -11.41 37.34
C ALA A 34 -16.18 -11.92 36.08
N ALA A 35 -16.01 -11.25 34.94
CA ALA A 35 -16.56 -11.69 33.65
C ALA A 35 -16.04 -13.09 33.28
N ARG A 36 -14.73 -13.34 33.37
CA ARG A 36 -14.14 -14.67 33.13
C ARG A 36 -14.71 -15.74 34.06
N THR A 37 -14.91 -15.40 35.35
CA THR A 37 -15.49 -16.33 36.33
C THR A 37 -16.92 -16.69 35.96
N TRP A 38 -17.72 -15.70 35.57
CA TRP A 38 -19.09 -15.90 35.12
C TRP A 38 -19.14 -16.74 33.84
N LEU A 39 -18.28 -16.46 32.86
CA LEU A 39 -18.18 -17.22 31.61
C LEU A 39 -17.75 -18.67 31.82
N THR A 40 -16.87 -18.92 32.79
CA THR A 40 -16.48 -20.29 33.17
C THR A 40 -17.68 -21.08 33.70
N ALA A 41 -18.55 -20.44 34.50
CA ALA A 41 -19.79 -21.05 34.97
C ALA A 41 -20.78 -21.29 33.81
N ALA A 42 -20.95 -20.32 32.91
CA ALA A 42 -21.81 -20.45 31.74
C ALA A 42 -21.39 -21.59 30.80
N LEU A 43 -20.07 -21.77 30.58
CA LEU A 43 -19.53 -22.90 29.82
C LEU A 43 -19.72 -24.24 30.54
N THR A 44 -19.64 -24.24 31.88
CA THR A 44 -19.93 -25.44 32.70
C THR A 44 -21.39 -25.88 32.52
N GLU A 45 -22.35 -24.95 32.44
CA GLU A 45 -23.75 -25.26 32.15
C GLU A 45 -23.98 -25.86 30.75
N LEU A 46 -23.03 -25.69 29.83
CA LEU A 46 -23.03 -26.34 28.52
C LEU A 46 -22.38 -27.72 28.52
N ASP A 47 -22.04 -28.28 29.69
CA ASP A 47 -21.21 -29.47 29.87
C ASP A 47 -19.85 -29.36 29.12
N ALA A 48 -19.27 -28.16 29.07
CA ALA A 48 -17.96 -27.94 28.47
C ALA A 48 -16.82 -28.15 29.47
N VAL A 49 -15.72 -28.75 29.01
CA VAL A 49 -14.48 -28.81 29.78
C VAL A 49 -13.68 -27.55 29.48
N SER A 50 -13.46 -26.72 30.50
CA SER A 50 -12.84 -25.40 30.35
C SER A 50 -11.39 -25.36 30.88
N GLU A 51 -10.52 -24.63 30.19
CA GLU A 51 -9.14 -24.33 30.55
C GLU A 51 -8.93 -22.81 30.59
N VAL A 52 -8.19 -22.31 31.57
CA VAL A 52 -7.81 -20.89 31.64
C VAL A 52 -6.31 -20.76 31.42
N GLU A 53 -5.94 -20.08 30.34
CA GLU A 53 -4.55 -19.73 30.03
C GLU A 53 -4.28 -18.31 30.51
N ARG A 54 -3.31 -18.15 31.42
CA ARG A 54 -2.89 -16.84 31.95
C ARG A 54 -1.62 -16.39 31.28
N PHE A 55 -1.54 -15.10 30.97
CA PHE A 55 -0.37 -14.45 30.39
C PHE A 55 -0.30 -13.00 30.84
N ASP A 56 0.87 -12.39 30.67
CA ASP A 56 1.12 -11.00 31.05
C ASP A 56 0.97 -10.06 29.85
N THR A 57 0.44 -8.87 30.11
CA THR A 57 0.28 -7.79 29.13
C THR A 57 0.88 -6.50 29.69
N ALA A 58 1.02 -5.47 28.85
CA ALA A 58 1.43 -4.13 29.30
C ALA A 58 0.49 -3.52 30.35
N ALA A 59 -0.79 -3.95 30.39
CA ALA A 59 -1.78 -3.50 31.37
C ALA A 59 -1.82 -4.36 32.65
N GLY A 60 -1.08 -5.49 32.69
CA GLY A 60 -1.10 -6.47 33.77
C GLY A 60 -1.52 -7.87 33.31
N GLY A 61 -1.86 -8.75 34.26
CA GLY A 61 -2.23 -10.13 33.96
C GLY A 61 -3.58 -10.23 33.24
N ALA A 62 -3.60 -10.98 32.14
CA ALA A 62 -4.77 -11.31 31.33
C ALA A 62 -4.97 -12.84 31.29
N ALA A 63 -6.15 -13.30 30.85
CA ALA A 63 -6.36 -14.72 30.67
C ALA A 63 -7.40 -15.08 29.59
N ASN A 64 -7.02 -15.96 28.67
CA ASN A 64 -7.96 -16.57 27.74
C ASN A 64 -8.69 -17.74 28.40
N LEU A 65 -9.93 -17.96 28.00
CA LEU A 65 -10.78 -19.07 28.43
C LEU A 65 -11.10 -19.96 27.25
N TYR A 66 -10.59 -21.19 27.26
CA TYR A 66 -10.81 -22.18 26.23
C TYR A 66 -11.80 -23.22 26.72
N ALA A 67 -12.71 -23.68 25.86
CA ALA A 67 -13.66 -24.72 26.20
C ALA A 67 -13.80 -25.73 25.05
N THR A 68 -13.83 -27.02 25.43
CA THR A 68 -14.19 -28.10 24.51
C THR A 68 -15.64 -28.52 24.79
N ILE A 69 -16.47 -28.51 23.75
CA ILE A 69 -17.89 -28.85 23.84
C ILE A 69 -18.07 -30.36 23.67
N ALA A 70 -18.77 -31.02 24.58
CA ALA A 70 -19.16 -32.44 24.49
C ALA A 70 -18.02 -33.46 24.25
N ALA A 71 -16.89 -33.28 24.93
CA ALA A 71 -15.79 -34.25 24.94
C ALA A 71 -15.57 -34.87 26.34
N PRO A 72 -15.18 -36.16 26.42
CA PRO A 72 -14.89 -36.83 27.70
C PRO A 72 -13.55 -36.38 28.33
N THR A 73 -12.70 -35.65 27.60
CA THR A 73 -11.38 -35.18 28.03
C THR A 73 -11.14 -33.72 27.61
N PRO A 74 -10.27 -32.97 28.32
CA PRO A 74 -9.76 -31.70 27.81
C PRO A 74 -8.96 -31.95 26.52
N ASP A 75 -9.22 -31.17 25.47
CA ASP A 75 -8.42 -31.14 24.24
C ASP A 75 -8.31 -32.48 23.45
N PRO A 76 -9.42 -33.17 23.07
CA PRO A 76 -9.33 -34.33 22.20
C PRO A 76 -8.95 -33.89 20.77
N ALA A 77 -8.05 -34.64 20.12
CA ALA A 77 -7.83 -34.49 18.69
C ALA A 77 -9.13 -34.79 17.92
N PRO A 78 -9.43 -34.06 16.83
CA PRO A 78 -10.55 -34.41 15.97
C PRO A 78 -10.35 -35.81 15.38
N ALA A 79 -11.44 -36.47 14.99
CA ALA A 79 -11.33 -37.75 14.29
C ALA A 79 -10.54 -37.56 12.98
N PRO A 80 -9.71 -38.55 12.55
CA PRO A 80 -8.96 -38.44 11.30
C PRO A 80 -9.88 -38.05 10.12
N GLY A 81 -9.49 -37.01 9.39
CA GLY A 81 -10.27 -36.47 8.27
C GLY A 81 -11.43 -35.56 8.66
N SER A 82 -11.73 -35.36 9.94
CA SER A 82 -12.76 -34.42 10.42
C SER A 82 -12.18 -33.03 10.69
N PRO A 83 -12.94 -31.94 10.42
CA PRO A 83 -12.47 -30.59 10.69
C PRO A 83 -12.39 -30.31 12.18
N GLU A 84 -11.44 -29.46 12.53
CA GLU A 84 -11.38 -28.76 13.81
C GLU A 84 -11.87 -27.33 13.62
N ILE A 85 -12.78 -26.90 14.49
CA ILE A 85 -13.45 -25.60 14.36
C ILE A 85 -13.41 -24.88 15.71
N TRP A 86 -12.89 -23.65 15.70
CA TRP A 86 -12.90 -22.75 16.84
C TRP A 86 -13.88 -21.61 16.61
N LEU A 87 -14.79 -21.42 17.56
CA LEU A 87 -15.60 -20.22 17.68
C LEU A 87 -14.94 -19.27 18.67
N THR A 88 -14.71 -18.03 18.27
CA THR A 88 -13.99 -17.05 19.09
C THR A 88 -14.74 -15.74 19.23
N ALA A 89 -14.58 -15.08 20.38
CA ALA A 89 -14.98 -13.70 20.65
C ALA A 89 -14.17 -13.20 21.85
N HIS A 90 -13.82 -11.93 21.90
CA HIS A 90 -13.25 -11.36 23.12
C HIS A 90 -14.33 -11.06 24.15
N TYR A 91 -14.00 -11.22 25.42
CA TYR A 91 -14.90 -10.92 26.54
C TYR A 91 -14.50 -9.67 27.29
N ASP A 92 -13.28 -9.16 27.11
CA ASP A 92 -12.90 -7.86 27.63
C ASP A 92 -13.59 -6.74 26.86
N GLY A 93 -13.50 -5.54 27.42
CA GLY A 93 -13.95 -4.31 26.78
C GLY A 93 -13.07 -3.15 27.25
N VAL A 94 -13.22 -1.97 26.65
CA VAL A 94 -12.50 -0.75 27.06
C VAL A 94 -12.60 -0.53 28.57
N GLY A 95 -13.78 -0.79 29.12
CA GLY A 95 -14.16 -0.68 30.52
C GLY A 95 -14.18 0.72 31.11
N ASP A 96 -14.40 0.76 32.42
CA ASP A 96 -14.62 2.00 33.13
C ASP A 96 -13.30 2.76 33.33
N ILE A 97 -13.15 3.87 32.61
CA ILE A 97 -11.98 4.76 32.65
C ILE A 97 -12.48 6.15 33.03
N ASP A 98 -11.79 6.80 33.97
CA ASP A 98 -12.07 8.15 34.47
C ASP A 98 -13.50 8.36 34.96
N GLY A 99 -14.12 7.31 35.53
CA GLY A 99 -15.47 7.34 36.08
C GLY A 99 -16.59 7.24 35.04
N VAL A 100 -16.26 7.15 33.76
CA VAL A 100 -17.22 6.90 32.67
C VAL A 100 -17.44 5.40 32.55
N HIS A 101 -18.70 4.97 32.72
CA HIS A 101 -19.07 3.56 32.59
C HIS A 101 -19.21 3.18 31.12
N ARG A 102 -18.47 2.16 30.66
CA ARG A 102 -18.53 1.66 29.27
C ARG A 102 -18.98 0.20 29.29
N PRO A 103 -20.27 -0.10 29.05
CA PRO A 103 -20.79 -1.43 29.28
C PRO A 103 -20.30 -2.48 28.27
N GLY A 104 -19.97 -2.08 27.04
CA GLY A 104 -19.48 -2.99 26.01
C GLY A 104 -20.53 -4.06 25.61
N ALA A 105 -21.79 -3.65 25.45
CA ALA A 105 -22.89 -4.58 25.17
C ALA A 105 -22.82 -5.15 23.75
N SER A 106 -22.60 -4.27 22.76
CA SER A 106 -22.32 -4.63 21.38
C SER A 106 -20.88 -5.11 21.27
N ASP A 107 -19.94 -4.44 21.95
CA ASP A 107 -18.51 -4.72 21.90
C ASP A 107 -17.94 -5.20 23.25
N ASN A 108 -17.79 -6.50 23.48
CA ASN A 108 -18.23 -7.59 22.61
C ASN A 108 -19.06 -8.63 23.37
N ALA A 109 -19.88 -8.19 24.33
CA ALA A 109 -20.82 -9.07 25.02
C ALA A 109 -21.80 -9.77 24.05
N SER A 110 -22.16 -9.10 22.96
CA SER A 110 -23.01 -9.65 21.91
C SER A 110 -22.34 -10.76 21.09
N GLY A 111 -21.05 -10.65 20.75
CA GLY A 111 -20.31 -11.72 20.09
C GLY A 111 -20.13 -12.93 20.99
N VAL A 112 -19.83 -12.72 22.28
CA VAL A 112 -19.78 -13.79 23.29
C VAL A 112 -21.13 -14.51 23.40
N ALA A 113 -22.25 -13.78 23.40
CA ALA A 113 -23.59 -14.37 23.44
C ALA A 113 -23.88 -15.25 22.21
N VAL A 114 -23.50 -14.78 21.01
CA VAL A 114 -23.63 -15.56 19.77
C VAL A 114 -22.78 -16.83 19.82
N VAL A 115 -21.53 -16.75 20.26
CA VAL A 115 -20.62 -17.91 20.37
C VAL A 115 -21.15 -18.95 21.36
N LEU A 116 -21.62 -18.54 22.54
CA LEU A 116 -22.16 -19.46 23.54
C LEU A 116 -23.46 -20.13 23.08
N GLU A 117 -24.37 -19.40 22.44
CA GLU A 117 -25.61 -19.98 21.93
C GLU A 117 -25.34 -20.88 20.72
N ALA A 118 -24.40 -20.53 19.84
CA ALA A 118 -23.97 -21.40 18.74
C ALA A 118 -23.37 -22.70 19.27
N ALA A 119 -22.49 -22.64 20.27
CA ALA A 119 -21.92 -23.82 20.92
C ALA A 119 -23.00 -24.73 21.53
N ARG A 120 -24.00 -24.15 22.20
CA ARG A 120 -25.14 -24.90 22.76
C ARG A 120 -25.93 -25.65 21.69
N LEU A 121 -26.18 -25.02 20.55
CA LEU A 121 -26.93 -25.62 19.44
C LEU A 121 -26.11 -26.71 18.74
N LEU A 122 -24.84 -26.43 18.44
CA LEU A 122 -23.95 -27.33 17.71
C LEU A 122 -23.60 -28.59 18.51
N LYS A 123 -23.58 -28.50 19.84
CA LYS A 123 -23.42 -29.64 20.76
C LYS A 123 -24.33 -30.82 20.41
N GLU A 124 -25.58 -30.56 20.05
CA GLU A 124 -26.58 -31.59 19.77
C GLU A 124 -26.67 -31.96 18.27
N ARG A 125 -26.06 -31.15 17.39
CA ARG A 125 -26.28 -31.20 15.94
C ARG A 125 -25.07 -31.69 15.15
N LEU A 126 -23.86 -31.58 15.71
CA LEU A 126 -22.65 -31.96 14.99
C LEU A 126 -22.45 -33.48 14.96
N PRO A 127 -21.95 -34.03 13.84
CA PRO A 127 -21.54 -35.43 13.77
C PRO A 127 -20.44 -35.76 14.78
N ASN A 128 -20.43 -37.00 15.27
CA ASN A 128 -19.35 -37.52 16.10
C ASN A 128 -17.99 -37.39 15.37
N GLY A 129 -17.01 -36.75 16.00
CA GLY A 129 -15.64 -36.63 15.46
C GLY A 129 -15.22 -35.22 15.01
N VAL A 130 -16.17 -34.29 14.81
CA VAL A 130 -15.87 -32.87 14.56
C VAL A 130 -15.34 -32.22 15.84
N GLY A 131 -14.18 -31.58 15.75
CA GLY A 131 -13.55 -30.92 16.90
C GLY A 131 -14.08 -29.50 17.11
N LEU A 132 -15.25 -29.33 17.75
CA LEU A 132 -15.79 -28.00 18.08
C LEU A 132 -15.22 -27.46 19.40
N ARG A 133 -14.70 -26.24 19.35
CA ARG A 133 -14.11 -25.55 20.50
C ARG A 133 -14.49 -24.09 20.55
N VAL A 134 -14.41 -23.53 21.75
CA VAL A 134 -14.68 -22.12 22.03
C VAL A 134 -13.43 -21.50 22.63
N ALA A 135 -13.02 -20.32 22.14
CA ALA A 135 -12.04 -19.47 22.80
C ALA A 135 -12.65 -18.10 23.09
N LEU A 136 -12.80 -17.78 24.38
CA LEU A 136 -13.18 -16.46 24.85
C LEU A 136 -11.90 -15.72 25.25
N LEU A 137 -11.60 -14.65 24.51
CA LEU A 137 -10.29 -13.99 24.51
C LEU A 137 -10.29 -12.76 25.41
N ASP A 138 -9.14 -12.45 26.00
CA ASP A 138 -8.92 -11.28 26.84
C ASP A 138 -7.89 -10.36 26.16
N ALA A 139 -7.79 -9.10 26.59
CA ALA A 139 -6.83 -8.13 26.08
C ALA A 139 -6.95 -7.82 24.57
N GLU A 140 -8.15 -7.84 24.01
CA GLU A 140 -8.41 -7.38 22.64
C GLU A 140 -8.15 -5.87 22.52
N GLU A 141 -8.68 -5.14 23.50
CA GLU A 141 -8.78 -3.67 23.53
C GLU A 141 -7.44 -2.96 23.71
N ILE A 142 -6.39 -3.73 23.98
CA ILE A 142 -5.01 -3.27 24.10
C ILE A 142 -4.11 -3.87 23.02
N GLY A 143 -4.71 -4.32 21.91
CA GLY A 143 -4.00 -4.73 20.69
C GLY A 143 -4.06 -6.22 20.39
N THR A 144 -5.21 -6.87 20.58
CA THR A 144 -5.47 -8.28 20.22
C THR A 144 -4.44 -9.24 20.83
N VAL A 145 -4.05 -9.00 22.08
CA VAL A 145 -2.97 -9.76 22.73
C VAL A 145 -3.41 -11.19 23.03
N GLY A 146 -4.67 -11.39 23.47
CA GLY A 146 -5.22 -12.72 23.74
C GLY A 146 -5.25 -13.62 22.51
N SER A 147 -5.77 -13.14 21.37
CA SER A 147 -5.74 -13.91 20.12
C SER A 147 -4.33 -14.16 19.61
N ALA A 148 -3.37 -13.24 19.82
CA ALA A 148 -1.98 -13.49 19.48
C ALA A 148 -1.39 -14.68 20.26
N HIS A 149 -1.64 -14.77 21.57
CA HIS A 149 -1.26 -15.91 22.39
C HIS A 149 -1.92 -17.21 21.91
N HIS A 150 -3.24 -17.18 21.65
CA HIS A 150 -3.96 -18.36 21.21
C HIS A 150 -3.50 -18.84 19.83
N ALA A 151 -3.32 -17.94 18.87
CA ALA A 151 -2.83 -18.25 17.53
C ALA A 151 -1.44 -18.90 17.58
N ALA A 152 -0.52 -18.37 18.39
CA ALA A 152 0.80 -18.95 18.59
C ALA A 152 0.73 -20.35 19.19
N ARG A 153 -0.16 -20.60 20.16
CA ARG A 153 -0.40 -21.93 20.74
C ARG A 153 -0.93 -22.93 19.71
N LEU A 154 -1.88 -22.53 18.87
CA LEU A 154 -2.43 -23.38 17.81
C LEU A 154 -1.34 -23.78 16.80
N VAL A 155 -0.53 -22.82 16.35
CA VAL A 155 0.60 -23.09 15.45
C VAL A 155 1.63 -24.02 16.11
N ALA A 156 2.00 -23.77 17.37
CA ALA A 156 2.95 -24.61 18.11
C ALA A 156 2.46 -26.06 18.28
N SER A 157 1.14 -26.26 18.35
CA SER A 157 0.54 -27.60 18.42
C SER A 157 0.49 -28.33 17.07
N GLY A 158 0.87 -27.68 15.96
CA GLY A 158 0.83 -28.25 14.61
C GLY A 158 -0.59 -28.46 14.07
N ARG A 159 -1.59 -27.80 14.66
CA ARG A 159 -2.99 -27.91 14.29
C ARG A 159 -3.35 -26.87 13.23
N SER A 160 -4.33 -27.17 12.38
CA SER A 160 -4.82 -26.26 11.34
C SER A 160 -6.34 -26.13 11.39
N PRO A 161 -6.90 -25.56 12.47
CA PRO A 161 -8.33 -25.38 12.60
C PRO A 161 -8.89 -24.32 11.65
N TYR A 162 -10.21 -24.38 11.44
CA TYR A 162 -11.01 -23.25 10.98
C TYR A 162 -11.41 -22.37 12.17
N VAL A 163 -11.16 -21.07 12.09
CA VAL A 163 -11.46 -20.11 13.16
C VAL A 163 -12.56 -19.15 12.70
N LEU A 164 -13.64 -19.06 13.46
CA LEU A 164 -14.73 -18.11 13.23
C LEU A 164 -14.77 -17.14 14.42
N ASN A 165 -14.32 -15.90 14.20
CA ASN A 165 -14.34 -14.84 15.19
C ASN A 165 -15.62 -14.00 15.04
N VAL A 166 -16.34 -13.80 16.14
CA VAL A 166 -17.51 -12.92 16.19
C VAL A 166 -17.16 -11.65 16.96
N ASP A 167 -17.23 -10.53 16.26
CA ASP A 167 -16.79 -9.22 16.73
C ASP A 167 -17.91 -8.19 16.56
N GLY A 168 -18.79 -8.14 17.54
CA GLY A 168 -20.00 -7.34 17.50
C GLY A 168 -21.17 -7.97 16.75
N ALA A 169 -22.32 -7.99 17.41
CA ALA A 169 -23.62 -8.43 16.92
C ALA A 169 -24.75 -7.53 17.44
N GLY A 170 -24.50 -6.22 17.50
CA GLY A 170 -25.42 -5.22 18.04
C GLY A 170 -26.55 -4.86 17.08
N GLU A 171 -26.23 -4.59 15.82
CA GLU A 171 -27.20 -4.10 14.82
C GLU A 171 -26.87 -4.55 13.39
N LEU A 172 -27.84 -5.27 12.79
CA LEU A 172 -27.95 -5.69 11.38
C LEU A 172 -27.33 -4.68 10.40
N ASN A 173 -27.88 -3.47 10.46
CA ASN A 173 -27.87 -2.52 9.37
C ASN A 173 -28.32 -3.22 8.07
N GLU A 174 -27.40 -3.38 7.11
CA GLU A 174 -27.71 -3.96 5.79
C GLU A 174 -27.18 -5.39 5.62
N ALA A 175 -26.03 -5.73 6.21
CA ALA A 175 -25.33 -7.00 6.01
C ALA A 175 -24.26 -7.24 7.09
N VAL A 176 -23.96 -8.51 7.35
CA VAL A 176 -22.81 -8.92 8.16
C VAL A 176 -21.53 -8.62 7.40
N ALA A 177 -20.62 -7.86 8.02
CA ALA A 177 -19.27 -7.64 7.52
C ALA A 177 -18.43 -8.90 7.74
N VAL A 178 -17.71 -9.30 6.70
CA VAL A 178 -16.85 -10.48 6.71
C VAL A 178 -15.43 -10.07 6.31
N GLU A 179 -14.46 -10.30 7.21
CA GLU A 179 -13.03 -10.17 6.94
C GLU A 179 -12.39 -11.57 6.95
N ALA A 180 -11.96 -12.06 5.79
CA ALA A 180 -11.29 -13.36 5.68
C ALA A 180 -9.77 -13.24 5.82
N GLY A 181 -9.14 -14.24 6.44
CA GLY A 181 -7.69 -14.30 6.60
C GLY A 181 -7.14 -15.73 6.54
N GLY A 182 -5.88 -15.88 6.12
CA GLY A 182 -5.28 -17.19 5.87
C GLY A 182 -6.02 -17.99 4.78
N PRO A 183 -5.95 -19.33 4.77
CA PRO A 183 -6.62 -20.19 3.79
C PRO A 183 -8.14 -20.35 4.06
N ALA A 184 -8.86 -19.24 4.17
CA ALA A 184 -10.27 -19.19 4.60
C ALA A 184 -11.31 -19.61 3.54
N MET A 185 -10.90 -20.04 2.34
CA MET A 185 -11.84 -20.41 1.26
C MET A 185 -12.90 -21.45 1.68
N PRO A 186 -12.56 -22.52 2.44
CA PRO A 186 -13.58 -23.46 2.94
C PRO A 186 -14.59 -22.78 3.86
N ILE A 187 -14.13 -21.87 4.73
CA ILE A 187 -15.00 -21.10 5.63
C ILE A 187 -15.90 -20.16 4.84
N LEU A 188 -15.36 -19.44 3.86
CA LEU A 188 -16.13 -18.53 3.01
C LEU A 188 -17.21 -19.25 2.20
N ALA A 189 -16.91 -20.43 1.67
CA ALA A 189 -17.90 -21.24 0.95
C ALA A 189 -19.03 -21.72 1.88
N ALA A 190 -18.68 -22.18 3.08
CA ALA A 190 -19.65 -22.57 4.09
C ALA A 190 -20.49 -21.37 4.58
N LEU A 191 -19.86 -20.20 4.75
CA LEU A 191 -20.49 -18.97 5.20
C LEU A 191 -21.48 -18.42 4.15
N ASP A 192 -21.11 -18.43 2.86
CA ASP A 192 -22.01 -18.05 1.76
C ASP A 192 -23.24 -18.97 1.68
N ALA A 193 -23.05 -20.28 1.81
CA ALA A 193 -24.15 -21.24 1.85
C ALA A 193 -25.07 -21.03 3.07
N ALA A 194 -24.48 -20.79 4.24
CA ALA A 194 -25.20 -20.49 5.47
C ALA A 194 -25.97 -19.17 5.38
N GLY A 195 -25.35 -18.11 4.83
CA GLY A 195 -25.96 -16.79 4.64
C GLY A 195 -27.19 -16.87 3.73
N LYS A 196 -27.09 -17.61 2.61
CA LYS A 196 -28.22 -17.85 1.70
C LYS A 196 -29.36 -18.60 2.38
N SER A 197 -29.06 -19.69 3.10
CA SER A 197 -30.06 -20.49 3.82
C SER A 197 -30.73 -19.71 4.95
N ALA A 198 -29.97 -18.90 5.67
CA ALA A 198 -30.46 -18.11 6.81
C ALA A 198 -31.13 -16.78 6.40
N GLY A 199 -31.00 -16.36 5.13
CA GLY A 199 -31.47 -15.06 4.65
C GLY A 199 -30.67 -13.89 5.25
N VAL A 200 -29.40 -14.11 5.55
CA VAL A 200 -28.50 -13.12 6.16
C VAL A 200 -27.57 -12.57 5.08
N PRO A 201 -27.71 -11.29 4.67
CA PRO A 201 -26.81 -10.68 3.69
C PRO A 201 -25.39 -10.60 4.23
N LEU A 202 -24.42 -10.92 3.37
CA LEU A 202 -23.00 -10.84 3.67
C LEU A 202 -22.36 -9.78 2.79
N ARG A 203 -21.42 -9.03 3.34
CA ARG A 203 -20.55 -8.11 2.59
C ARG A 203 -19.11 -8.30 3.02
N ALA A 204 -18.18 -8.25 2.06
CA ALA A 204 -16.79 -8.07 2.41
C ALA A 204 -16.63 -6.72 3.12
N GLY A 205 -15.98 -6.72 4.29
CA GLY A 205 -15.83 -5.53 5.11
C GLY A 205 -14.80 -5.76 6.19
N GLN A 206 -14.17 -4.68 6.66
CA GLN A 206 -13.19 -4.77 7.73
C GLN A 206 -13.86 -5.18 9.05
N VAL A 207 -13.24 -6.13 9.74
CA VAL A 207 -13.54 -6.59 11.10
C VAL A 207 -12.19 -6.62 11.82
N ALA A 208 -11.86 -5.49 12.44
CA ALA A 208 -10.53 -5.18 12.94
C ALA A 208 -10.28 -5.75 14.35
N SER A 209 -10.39 -7.07 14.49
CA SER A 209 -10.38 -7.77 15.79
C SER A 209 -9.50 -9.02 15.75
N ASP A 210 -9.70 -9.91 16.71
CA ASP A 210 -8.93 -11.13 16.99
C ASP A 210 -8.67 -12.01 15.75
N ASN A 211 -9.57 -12.03 14.76
CA ASN A 211 -9.38 -12.73 13.48
C ASN A 211 -8.04 -12.37 12.81
N ARG A 212 -7.56 -11.13 12.94
CA ARG A 212 -6.32 -10.69 12.29
C ARG A 212 -5.08 -11.40 12.83
N ARG A 213 -5.07 -11.80 14.10
CA ARG A 213 -3.94 -12.53 14.70
C ARG A 213 -3.87 -13.98 14.21
N TYR A 214 -5.01 -14.65 14.07
CA TYR A 214 -5.07 -15.97 13.45
C TYR A 214 -4.65 -15.92 11.97
N ALA A 215 -5.10 -14.88 11.25
CA ALA A 215 -4.72 -14.66 9.85
C ALA A 215 -3.21 -14.44 9.69
N ALA A 216 -2.62 -13.60 10.54
CA ALA A 216 -1.18 -13.35 10.58
C ALA A 216 -0.36 -14.61 10.89
N ALA A 217 -0.92 -15.51 11.70
CA ALA A 217 -0.34 -16.82 12.02
C ALA A 217 -0.57 -17.88 10.91
N GLY A 218 -1.21 -17.54 9.80
CA GLY A 218 -1.46 -18.44 8.67
C GLY A 218 -2.63 -19.41 8.87
N LEU A 219 -3.45 -19.23 9.90
CA LEU A 219 -4.61 -20.08 10.18
C LEU A 219 -5.82 -19.64 9.35
N ALA A 220 -6.65 -20.60 8.94
CA ALA A 220 -7.88 -20.30 8.20
C ALA A 220 -8.87 -19.62 9.14
N THR A 221 -9.22 -18.36 8.87
CA THR A 221 -10.06 -17.57 9.78
C THR A 221 -11.00 -16.63 9.05
N VAL A 222 -12.13 -16.32 9.68
CA VAL A 222 -13.00 -15.20 9.31
C VAL A 222 -13.36 -14.37 10.56
N GLY A 223 -13.39 -13.05 10.42
CA GLY A 223 -14.05 -12.13 11.35
C GLY A 223 -15.46 -11.82 10.86
N LEU A 224 -16.44 -11.86 11.76
CA LEU A 224 -17.84 -11.59 11.51
C LEU A 224 -18.30 -10.43 12.39
N GLY A 225 -18.76 -9.33 11.79
CA GLY A 225 -19.24 -8.16 12.52
C GLY A 225 -20.60 -7.66 12.03
N ALA A 226 -21.50 -7.37 12.95
CA ALA A 226 -22.80 -6.78 12.68
C ALA A 226 -23.06 -5.61 13.64
N GLY A 227 -22.72 -4.39 13.18
CA GLY A 227 -23.01 -3.07 13.77
C GLY A 227 -22.91 -2.92 15.29
N MET A 228 -22.11 -1.98 15.78
CA MET A 228 -21.92 -1.76 17.22
C MET A 228 -22.46 -0.40 17.67
N PRO A 229 -23.77 -0.27 17.93
CA PRO A 229 -24.36 1.00 18.34
C PRO A 229 -23.74 1.49 19.64
N GLY A 230 -23.16 2.69 19.62
CA GLY A 230 -22.50 3.27 20.79
C GLY A 230 -21.08 2.73 21.05
N TYR A 231 -20.44 2.10 20.06
CA TYR A 231 -19.07 1.58 20.10
C TYR A 231 -18.12 2.41 20.97
N HIS A 232 -17.42 1.74 21.89
CA HIS A 232 -16.44 2.32 22.84
C HIS A 232 -16.97 3.48 23.71
N SER A 233 -18.28 3.61 23.90
CA SER A 233 -18.90 4.70 24.66
C SER A 233 -19.84 4.21 25.77
N GLU A 234 -20.28 5.13 26.62
CA GLU A 234 -21.32 4.90 27.63
C GLU A 234 -22.68 4.53 27.03
N HIS A 235 -22.83 4.69 25.73
CA HIS A 235 -24.03 4.37 24.98
C HIS A 235 -24.03 2.94 24.41
N ASP A 236 -22.95 2.17 24.58
CA ASP A 236 -22.96 0.75 24.20
C ASP A 236 -23.69 -0.11 25.25
N THR A 237 -25.00 0.06 25.32
CA THR A 237 -25.87 -0.51 26.36
C THR A 237 -26.68 -1.70 25.83
N ALA A 238 -27.05 -2.61 26.73
CA ALA A 238 -27.74 -3.86 26.38
C ALA A 238 -29.07 -3.66 25.66
N ASP A 239 -29.78 -2.55 25.93
CA ASP A 239 -31.05 -2.20 25.28
C ASP A 239 -30.90 -1.82 23.79
N ARG A 240 -29.69 -1.50 23.33
CA ARG A 240 -29.40 -1.17 21.93
C ARG A 240 -29.01 -2.39 21.08
N VAL A 241 -28.70 -3.53 21.72
CA VAL A 241 -28.44 -4.77 21.01
C VAL A 241 -29.75 -5.38 20.53
N GLN A 242 -29.89 -5.51 19.21
CA GLN A 242 -31.12 -5.97 18.59
C GLN A 242 -31.25 -7.51 18.68
N PRO A 243 -32.33 -8.04 19.29
CA PRO A 243 -32.53 -9.50 19.37
C PRO A 243 -32.57 -10.20 18.00
N ALA A 244 -33.05 -9.51 16.96
CA ALA A 244 -33.08 -10.02 15.60
C ALA A 244 -31.67 -10.19 15.00
N THR A 245 -30.74 -9.28 15.31
CA THR A 245 -29.33 -9.37 14.90
C THR A 245 -28.66 -10.57 15.54
N LEU A 246 -28.85 -10.78 16.84
CA LEU A 246 -28.34 -11.94 17.56
C LEU A 246 -28.83 -13.25 16.93
N LEU A 247 -30.12 -13.33 16.58
CA LEU A 247 -30.71 -14.48 15.88
C LEU A 247 -30.12 -14.69 14.48
N ALA A 248 -29.88 -13.62 13.73
CA ALA A 248 -29.26 -13.70 12.40
C ALA A 248 -27.81 -14.21 12.49
N MET A 249 -27.02 -13.64 13.40
CA MET A 249 -25.62 -14.00 13.62
C MET A 249 -25.46 -15.44 14.09
N VAL A 250 -26.25 -15.90 15.07
CA VAL A 250 -26.18 -17.30 15.53
C VAL A 250 -26.58 -18.29 14.44
N ARG A 251 -27.60 -17.98 13.63
CA ARG A 251 -27.99 -18.84 12.49
C ARG A 251 -26.88 -18.93 11.45
N LEU A 252 -26.24 -17.80 11.16
CA LEU A 252 -25.11 -17.74 10.23
C LEU A 252 -23.94 -18.59 10.74
N VAL A 253 -23.53 -18.41 12.00
CA VAL A 253 -22.43 -19.17 12.62
C VAL A 253 -22.75 -20.65 12.65
N VAL A 254 -23.92 -21.04 13.17
CA VAL A 254 -24.34 -22.46 13.25
C VAL A 254 -24.39 -23.11 11.86
N GLY A 255 -25.03 -22.46 10.89
CA GLY A 255 -25.09 -22.97 9.52
C GLY A 255 -23.71 -23.12 8.88
N THR A 256 -22.79 -22.20 9.17
CA THR A 256 -21.41 -22.27 8.66
C THR A 256 -20.68 -23.48 9.22
N VAL A 257 -20.76 -23.71 10.52
CA VAL A 257 -20.14 -24.88 11.16
C VAL A 257 -20.77 -26.19 10.66
N GLU A 258 -22.10 -26.24 10.50
CA GLU A 258 -22.79 -27.40 9.93
C GLU A 258 -22.33 -27.69 8.48
N HIS A 259 -22.14 -26.66 7.66
CA HIS A 259 -21.60 -26.82 6.31
C HIS A 259 -20.14 -27.30 6.30
N LEU A 260 -19.29 -26.78 7.19
CA LEU A 260 -17.91 -27.24 7.34
C LEU A 260 -17.83 -28.70 7.80
N ALA A 261 -18.72 -29.11 8.70
CA ALA A 261 -18.79 -30.49 9.19
C ALA A 261 -19.22 -31.51 8.12
N GLN A 262 -20.02 -31.09 7.12
CA GLN A 262 -20.56 -31.96 6.08
C GLN A 262 -19.60 -32.20 4.89
N HIS A 263 -18.58 -31.36 4.70
CA HIS A 263 -17.65 -31.42 3.56
C HIS A 263 -16.32 -32.08 3.91
N THR A 264 -16.37 -33.29 4.47
CA THR A 264 -15.22 -34.11 4.91
C THR A 264 -14.68 -35.05 3.83
N ASP A 265 -14.62 -34.60 2.58
CA ASP A 265 -14.01 -35.36 1.48
C ASP A 265 -13.20 -34.45 0.54
N ILE A 266 -12.14 -33.85 1.09
CA ILE A 266 -10.95 -33.52 0.31
C ILE A 266 -9.77 -34.13 1.05
N SER A 267 -9.52 -35.38 0.72
CA SER A 267 -8.40 -36.18 1.19
C SER A 267 -7.09 -35.41 0.98
N THR A 268 -6.29 -35.36 2.02
CA THR A 268 -4.85 -35.12 1.96
C THR A 268 -4.19 -36.27 1.18
N GLU A 269 -4.32 -36.28 -0.14
CA GLU A 269 -3.47 -37.09 -1.02
C GLU A 269 -2.51 -36.17 -1.76
N THR A 270 -1.22 -36.29 -1.43
CA THR A 270 -0.13 -35.89 -2.30
C THR A 270 -0.32 -36.58 -3.66
N PRO A 271 -0.39 -35.87 -4.79
CA PRO A 271 -0.54 -36.53 -6.08
C PRO A 271 0.74 -37.32 -6.36
N ALA A 272 0.61 -38.64 -6.48
CA ALA A 272 1.62 -39.43 -7.17
C ALA A 272 1.76 -38.90 -8.62
N PRO A 273 2.98 -38.85 -9.18
CA PRO A 273 3.18 -38.36 -10.55
C PRO A 273 2.40 -39.24 -11.54
N PRO A 274 1.72 -38.66 -12.54
CA PRO A 274 0.91 -39.43 -13.46
C PRO A 274 1.80 -40.37 -14.29
N GLU A 275 1.38 -41.64 -14.37
CA GLU A 275 1.92 -42.59 -15.33
C GLU A 275 1.76 -42.06 -16.75
N ARG A 276 2.87 -42.07 -17.49
CA ARG A 276 2.93 -41.69 -18.90
C ARG A 276 2.08 -42.67 -19.71
N LEU A 277 0.95 -42.19 -20.22
CA LEU A 277 0.31 -42.78 -21.39
C LEU A 277 1.24 -42.58 -22.59
N THR A 278 1.78 -43.70 -23.07
CA THR A 278 2.53 -43.81 -24.31
C THR A 278 1.65 -43.42 -25.50
N THR A 279 1.86 -42.24 -26.05
CA THR A 279 1.41 -41.91 -27.41
C THR A 279 2.50 -42.31 -28.40
N GLN A 280 2.12 -43.13 -29.37
CA GLN A 280 2.93 -43.51 -30.52
C GLN A 280 3.31 -42.28 -31.35
N GLU A 281 4.55 -42.33 -31.83
CA GLU A 281 5.20 -41.39 -32.75
C GLU A 281 4.39 -41.15 -34.03
N THR A 282 4.42 -39.91 -34.53
CA THR A 282 4.93 -39.58 -35.87
C THR A 282 5.14 -38.06 -36.01
N GLY A 283 6.34 -37.64 -36.45
CA GLY A 283 6.56 -36.35 -37.13
C GLY A 283 7.51 -35.38 -36.42
N GLU A 284 8.76 -35.37 -36.87
CA GLU A 284 9.90 -34.57 -36.38
C GLU A 284 9.69 -33.05 -36.39
N ALA A 285 10.03 -32.39 -35.29
CA ALA A 285 10.68 -31.08 -35.29
C ALA A 285 11.46 -30.85 -33.98
N SER A 286 12.78 -31.01 -34.08
CA SER A 286 13.86 -30.43 -33.26
C SER A 286 13.67 -30.35 -31.73
N MET A 287 14.26 -31.32 -31.03
CA MET A 287 14.55 -31.28 -29.59
C MET A 287 15.42 -30.08 -29.18
N ASN A 288 15.04 -29.39 -28.11
CA ASN A 288 15.96 -28.75 -27.17
C ASN A 288 15.55 -29.16 -25.73
N PRO A 289 16.51 -29.28 -24.78
CA PRO A 289 16.43 -30.22 -23.66
C PRO A 289 15.68 -29.72 -22.42
N ILE A 290 15.11 -30.67 -21.67
CA ILE A 290 14.76 -30.69 -20.23
C ILE A 290 14.39 -29.32 -19.62
N SER A 291 13.09 -29.08 -19.50
CA SER A 291 12.45 -27.85 -19.02
C SER A 291 12.98 -27.35 -17.68
N ALA A 292 13.80 -26.30 -17.71
CA ALA A 292 14.10 -25.48 -16.53
C ALA A 292 12.82 -24.74 -16.09
N GLU A 293 12.60 -24.62 -14.79
CA GLU A 293 11.53 -23.80 -14.23
C GLU A 293 11.66 -22.34 -14.74
N PRO A 294 10.55 -21.67 -15.14
CA PRO A 294 10.62 -20.29 -15.63
C PRO A 294 11.26 -19.34 -14.60
N PRO A 295 12.09 -18.37 -15.02
CA PRO A 295 12.75 -17.43 -14.10
C PRO A 295 11.78 -16.39 -13.52
N VAL A 296 12.24 -15.63 -12.53
CA VAL A 296 11.62 -14.35 -12.15
C VAL A 296 11.98 -13.30 -13.20
N VAL A 297 11.01 -12.53 -13.68
CA VAL A 297 11.28 -11.42 -14.61
C VAL A 297 11.18 -10.09 -13.88
N VAL A 298 12.27 -9.32 -13.91
CA VAL A 298 12.32 -7.93 -13.42
C VAL A 298 12.17 -6.98 -14.61
N ILE A 299 11.19 -6.09 -14.55
CA ILE A 299 10.93 -5.10 -15.61
C ILE A 299 11.56 -3.77 -15.16
N GLY A 300 12.56 -3.30 -15.93
CA GLY A 300 13.31 -2.08 -15.66
C GLY A 300 14.67 -2.34 -15.00
N ALA A 301 15.72 -1.73 -15.56
CA ALA A 301 17.09 -1.71 -15.05
C ALA A 301 17.46 -0.36 -14.44
N GLY A 302 16.49 0.26 -13.75
CA GLY A 302 16.72 1.39 -12.85
C GLY A 302 17.23 0.96 -11.47
N PRO A 303 17.41 1.91 -10.53
CA PRO A 303 17.95 1.62 -9.20
C PRO A 303 17.21 0.48 -8.48
N VAL A 304 15.88 0.55 -8.45
CA VAL A 304 15.04 -0.42 -7.73
C VAL A 304 15.03 -1.79 -8.40
N GLY A 305 15.03 -1.84 -9.74
CA GLY A 305 15.08 -3.10 -10.49
C GLY A 305 16.42 -3.82 -10.32
N LEU A 306 17.53 -3.07 -10.32
CA LEU A 306 18.85 -3.65 -10.05
C LEU A 306 19.03 -4.08 -8.58
N ALA A 307 18.43 -3.37 -7.62
CA ALA A 307 18.36 -3.83 -6.24
C ALA A 307 17.60 -5.16 -6.14
N ALA A 308 16.43 -5.29 -6.78
CA ALA A 308 15.70 -6.56 -6.84
C ALA A 308 16.55 -7.68 -7.44
N ALA A 309 17.31 -7.42 -8.51
CA ALA A 309 18.25 -8.37 -9.07
C ALA A 309 19.37 -8.76 -8.09
N ALA A 310 19.92 -7.81 -7.32
CA ALA A 310 20.93 -8.10 -6.30
C ALA A 310 20.40 -9.03 -5.20
N HIS A 311 19.19 -8.78 -4.69
CA HIS A 311 18.52 -9.66 -3.73
C HIS A 311 18.22 -11.05 -4.33
N LEU A 312 17.87 -11.13 -5.62
CA LEU A 312 17.65 -12.42 -6.32
C LEU A 312 18.96 -13.23 -6.44
N VAL A 313 20.09 -12.56 -6.70
CA VAL A 313 21.42 -13.17 -6.70
C VAL A 313 21.77 -13.71 -5.32
N GLU A 314 21.59 -12.91 -4.26
CA GLU A 314 21.90 -13.31 -2.88
C GLU A 314 21.14 -14.57 -2.46
N ARG A 315 19.90 -14.73 -2.95
CA ARG A 315 19.03 -15.88 -2.67
C ARG A 315 19.12 -17.01 -3.70
N GLY A 316 19.97 -16.89 -4.72
CA GLY A 316 20.15 -17.92 -5.75
C GLY A 316 18.91 -18.20 -6.60
N ILE A 317 18.02 -17.20 -6.77
CA ILE A 317 16.78 -17.34 -7.55
C ILE A 317 17.08 -17.00 -9.02
N PRO A 318 16.79 -17.87 -10.01
CA PRO A 318 16.97 -17.56 -11.42
C PRO A 318 16.11 -16.37 -11.87
N PHE A 319 16.72 -15.41 -12.57
CA PHE A 319 16.02 -14.21 -13.04
C PHE A 319 16.44 -13.75 -14.43
N GLN A 320 15.66 -12.83 -15.00
CA GLN A 320 15.97 -12.05 -16.19
C GLN A 320 15.50 -10.60 -16.02
N ILE A 321 16.30 -9.63 -16.42
CA ILE A 321 15.95 -8.21 -16.39
C ILE A 321 15.66 -7.74 -17.81
N LEU A 322 14.50 -7.10 -18.00
CA LEU A 322 14.07 -6.53 -19.28
C LEU A 322 14.06 -5.00 -19.17
N GLU A 323 14.94 -4.33 -19.90
CA GLU A 323 15.03 -2.87 -19.98
C GLU A 323 14.59 -2.39 -21.36
N ALA A 324 13.71 -1.39 -21.38
CA ALA A 324 13.19 -0.82 -22.61
C ALA A 324 14.19 0.13 -23.29
N GLY A 325 15.02 0.81 -22.51
CA GLY A 325 16.15 1.61 -22.98
C GLY A 325 17.32 0.76 -23.49
N ASP A 326 18.28 1.44 -24.11
CA ASP A 326 19.52 0.87 -24.62
C ASP A 326 20.63 0.76 -23.56
N GLU A 327 20.45 1.41 -22.41
CA GLU A 327 21.44 1.47 -21.33
C GLU A 327 20.80 1.34 -19.93
N VAL A 328 21.65 1.04 -18.94
CA VAL A 328 21.28 1.00 -17.52
C VAL A 328 20.84 2.37 -17.05
N GLY A 329 19.75 2.42 -16.26
CA GLY A 329 19.26 3.65 -15.66
C GLY A 329 18.80 4.69 -16.69
N ALA A 330 18.29 4.27 -17.86
CA ALA A 330 17.90 5.16 -18.96
C ALA A 330 17.02 6.35 -18.51
N ALA A 331 16.04 6.12 -17.63
CA ALA A 331 15.23 7.20 -17.06
C ALA A 331 16.08 8.18 -16.24
N VAL A 332 16.96 7.69 -15.36
CA VAL A 332 17.86 8.50 -14.53
C VAL A 332 18.81 9.33 -15.39
N ARG A 333 19.34 8.75 -16.47
CA ARG A 333 20.23 9.44 -17.41
C ARG A 333 19.58 10.66 -18.06
N SER A 334 18.27 10.61 -18.34
CA SER A 334 17.55 11.75 -18.94
C SER A 334 17.51 12.99 -18.05
N TRP A 335 17.67 12.82 -16.73
CA TRP A 335 17.84 13.90 -15.76
C TRP A 335 19.19 13.80 -15.04
N GLY A 336 20.22 13.25 -15.69
CA GLY A 336 21.52 12.96 -15.07
C GLY A 336 22.22 14.19 -14.48
N HIS A 337 21.95 15.38 -15.01
CA HIS A 337 22.47 16.66 -14.52
C HIS A 337 21.88 17.09 -13.16
N VAL A 338 20.79 16.46 -12.72
CA VAL A 338 20.06 16.80 -11.50
C VAL A 338 20.69 16.12 -10.29
N ARG A 339 20.96 16.89 -9.23
CA ARG A 339 21.42 16.37 -7.93
C ARG A 339 20.25 15.86 -7.07
N LEU A 340 20.43 14.72 -6.43
CA LEU A 340 19.51 14.15 -5.44
C LEU A 340 19.62 14.93 -4.11
N PHE A 341 18.66 14.76 -3.19
CA PHE A 341 18.82 15.23 -1.79
C PHE A 341 19.09 14.14 -0.78
N SER A 342 18.92 12.89 -1.19
CA SER A 342 19.43 11.78 -0.42
C SER A 342 20.95 11.75 -0.57
N PRO A 343 21.70 11.67 0.54
CA PRO A 343 23.09 11.30 0.49
C PRO A 343 23.25 9.80 0.16
N TRP A 344 24.44 9.42 -0.32
CA TRP A 344 24.76 8.07 -0.80
C TRP A 344 24.36 6.94 0.15
N ARG A 345 24.38 7.17 1.46
CA ARG A 345 23.93 6.17 2.46
C ARG A 345 22.49 5.68 2.26
N TYR A 346 21.62 6.47 1.62
CA TYR A 346 20.24 6.09 1.31
C TYR A 346 20.02 5.72 -0.17
N ASP A 347 21.04 5.91 -1.01
CA ASP A 347 20.96 5.69 -2.45
C ASP A 347 21.63 4.38 -2.91
N ILE A 348 22.28 3.65 -2.00
CA ILE A 348 22.91 2.35 -2.26
C ILE A 348 22.21 1.26 -1.45
N ASP A 349 21.74 0.22 -2.14
CA ASP A 349 21.16 -0.97 -1.50
C ASP A 349 22.24 -1.86 -0.88
N ALA A 350 21.91 -2.51 0.24
CA ALA A 350 22.86 -3.34 0.99
C ALA A 350 23.29 -4.61 0.22
N ALA A 351 22.37 -5.29 -0.46
CA ALA A 351 22.69 -6.48 -1.27
C ALA A 351 23.49 -6.08 -2.51
N ALA A 352 23.15 -4.96 -3.14
CA ALA A 352 23.91 -4.41 -4.25
C ALA A 352 25.36 -4.05 -3.83
N ARG A 353 25.54 -3.41 -2.67
CA ARG A 353 26.85 -3.13 -2.10
C ARG A 353 27.66 -4.41 -1.88
N ALA A 354 27.04 -5.45 -1.31
CA ALA A 354 27.70 -6.73 -1.07
C ALA A 354 28.18 -7.42 -2.37
N LEU A 355 27.49 -7.22 -3.49
CA LEU A 355 27.92 -7.69 -4.81
C LEU A 355 29.05 -6.86 -5.41
N LEU A 356 29.10 -5.56 -5.10
CA LEU A 356 30.08 -4.62 -5.62
C LEU A 356 31.43 -4.70 -4.91
N GLU A 357 31.47 -4.82 -3.59
CA GLU A 357 32.70 -4.80 -2.80
C GLU A 357 33.77 -5.81 -3.28
N PRO A 358 33.44 -7.07 -3.63
CA PRO A 358 34.42 -8.03 -4.14
C PRO A 358 35.03 -7.68 -5.51
N THR A 359 34.42 -6.75 -6.26
CA THR A 359 34.90 -6.33 -7.58
C THR A 359 36.00 -5.27 -7.53
N GLY A 360 36.35 -4.79 -6.32
CA GLY A 360 37.24 -3.64 -6.14
C GLY A 360 36.53 -2.29 -6.31
N TRP A 361 35.20 -2.28 -6.36
CA TRP A 361 34.40 -1.07 -6.36
C TRP A 361 34.63 -0.26 -5.08
N THR A 362 34.84 1.05 -5.22
CA THR A 362 35.03 1.96 -4.09
C THR A 362 33.75 2.72 -3.82
N ALA A 363 33.20 2.52 -2.61
CA ALA A 363 32.01 3.23 -2.17
C ALA A 363 32.25 4.74 -2.13
N PRO A 364 31.32 5.57 -2.65
CA PRO A 364 31.30 7.01 -2.43
C PRO A 364 31.24 7.39 -0.94
N ASP A 365 31.55 8.65 -0.63
CA ASP A 365 31.31 9.19 0.71
C ASP A 365 29.81 9.10 1.05
N PRO A 366 29.43 8.45 2.17
CA PRO A 366 28.04 8.25 2.55
C PRO A 366 27.26 9.55 2.81
N GLU A 367 27.93 10.67 3.06
CA GLU A 367 27.30 11.97 3.36
C GLU A 367 27.09 12.86 2.12
N ASP A 368 27.73 12.53 0.99
CA ASP A 368 27.59 13.27 -0.26
C ASP A 368 26.29 12.89 -0.98
N ALA A 369 25.62 13.87 -1.61
CA ALA A 369 24.45 13.62 -2.46
C ALA A 369 24.82 13.59 -3.95
N PRO A 370 24.57 12.48 -4.67
CA PRO A 370 24.97 12.35 -6.07
C PRO A 370 24.06 13.12 -7.03
N THR A 371 24.59 13.40 -8.21
CA THR A 371 23.80 13.65 -9.43
C THR A 371 23.22 12.35 -9.98
N GLY A 372 22.16 12.44 -10.80
CA GLY A 372 21.63 11.27 -11.50
C GLY A 372 22.71 10.58 -12.36
N ALA A 373 23.61 11.35 -12.98
CA ALA A 373 24.74 10.83 -13.72
C ALA A 373 25.71 10.06 -12.80
N GLU A 374 26.08 10.65 -11.66
CA GLU A 374 26.93 9.97 -10.67
C GLU A 374 26.28 8.71 -10.09
N LEU A 375 24.97 8.73 -9.81
CA LEU A 375 24.22 7.55 -9.36
C LEU A 375 24.34 6.41 -10.39
N VAL A 376 24.20 6.73 -11.68
CA VAL A 376 24.31 5.73 -12.75
C VAL A 376 25.75 5.26 -12.92
N GLU A 377 26.69 6.17 -13.09
CA GLU A 377 28.08 5.86 -13.45
C GLU A 377 28.87 5.23 -12.33
N ARG A 378 28.67 5.70 -11.09
CA ARG A 378 29.42 5.24 -9.92
C ARG A 378 28.77 4.05 -9.23
N TYR A 379 27.49 3.77 -9.44
CA TYR A 379 26.78 2.70 -8.74
C TYR A 379 26.04 1.72 -9.67
N LEU A 380 25.09 2.18 -10.48
CA LEU A 380 24.23 1.28 -11.26
C LEU A 380 24.97 0.54 -12.39
N VAL A 381 25.83 1.23 -13.13
CA VAL A 381 26.62 0.64 -14.22
C VAL A 381 27.60 -0.41 -13.68
N PRO A 382 28.40 -0.15 -12.63
CA PRO A 382 29.22 -1.18 -12.00
C PRO A 382 28.40 -2.39 -11.52
N LEU A 383 27.23 -2.16 -10.91
CA LEU A 383 26.37 -3.23 -10.40
C LEU A 383 25.84 -4.12 -11.54
N ALA A 384 25.33 -3.51 -12.60
CA ALA A 384 24.85 -4.21 -13.78
C ALA A 384 25.95 -4.99 -14.51
N ALA A 385 27.21 -4.54 -14.41
CA ALA A 385 28.37 -5.20 -15.01
C ALA A 385 28.92 -6.40 -14.20
N THR A 386 28.40 -6.64 -12.99
CA THR A 386 28.80 -7.81 -12.19
C THR A 386 28.53 -9.12 -12.96
N ALA A 387 29.39 -10.12 -12.77
CA ALA A 387 29.28 -11.41 -13.46
C ALA A 387 27.95 -12.13 -13.18
N GLN A 388 27.32 -11.81 -12.05
CA GLN A 388 26.06 -12.37 -11.58
C GLN A 388 24.83 -11.70 -12.23
N ILE A 389 24.92 -10.44 -12.66
CA ILE A 389 23.77 -9.69 -13.22
C ILE A 389 23.89 -9.55 -14.73
N ALA A 390 25.06 -9.22 -15.27
CA ALA A 390 25.26 -8.92 -16.69
C ALA A 390 24.69 -10.01 -17.65
N PRO A 391 24.84 -11.32 -17.38
CA PRO A 391 24.29 -12.36 -18.27
C PRO A 391 22.75 -12.37 -18.36
N HIS A 392 22.06 -11.76 -17.39
CA HIS A 392 20.61 -11.79 -17.24
C HIS A 392 19.92 -10.48 -17.68
N LEU A 393 20.70 -9.44 -18.01
CA LEU A 393 20.19 -8.13 -18.43
C LEU A 393 19.99 -8.05 -19.94
N ARG A 394 18.84 -7.55 -20.38
CA ARG A 394 18.50 -7.36 -21.80
C ARG A 394 17.98 -5.94 -22.05
N PHE A 395 18.69 -5.20 -22.89
CA PHE A 395 18.31 -3.85 -23.35
C PHE A 395 17.45 -3.88 -24.61
N GLY A 396 16.71 -2.81 -24.87
CA GLY A 396 15.79 -2.70 -26.01
C GLY A 396 14.63 -3.72 -25.96
N HIS A 397 14.33 -4.27 -24.79
CA HIS A 397 13.27 -5.25 -24.55
C HIS A 397 12.10 -4.55 -23.85
N ARG A 398 11.18 -3.98 -24.63
CA ARG A 398 10.02 -3.29 -24.10
C ARG A 398 8.90 -4.28 -23.80
N VAL A 399 8.53 -4.44 -22.53
CA VAL A 399 7.33 -5.19 -22.16
C VAL A 399 6.09 -4.42 -22.62
N THR A 400 5.19 -5.08 -23.36
CA THR A 400 3.96 -4.46 -23.88
C THR A 400 2.68 -5.09 -23.32
N ALA A 401 2.75 -6.32 -22.82
CA ALA A 401 1.62 -6.98 -22.15
C ALA A 401 2.08 -8.12 -21.23
N ILE A 402 1.30 -8.38 -20.19
CA ILE A 402 1.52 -9.45 -19.22
C ILE A 402 0.19 -10.17 -18.99
N SER A 403 0.21 -11.49 -19.06
CA SER A 403 -0.93 -12.37 -18.80
C SER A 403 -0.45 -13.68 -18.16
N ARG A 404 -1.29 -14.71 -18.15
CA ARG A 404 -0.97 -16.07 -17.69
C ARG A 404 -1.07 -17.04 -18.88
N VAL A 405 -0.15 -18.00 -18.97
CA VAL A 405 -0.11 -18.96 -20.09
C VAL A 405 -1.44 -19.71 -20.18
N GLY A 406 -2.14 -19.50 -21.30
CA GLY A 406 -3.40 -20.18 -21.61
C GLY A 406 -4.58 -19.83 -20.68
N VAL A 407 -4.47 -18.80 -19.82
CA VAL A 407 -5.49 -18.37 -18.85
C VAL A 407 -5.74 -16.86 -19.03
N ASP A 408 -6.88 -16.47 -19.59
CA ASP A 408 -7.31 -15.06 -19.60
C ASP A 408 -7.72 -14.56 -18.21
N ARG A 409 -7.91 -13.25 -18.04
CA ARG A 409 -8.29 -12.63 -16.75
C ARG A 409 -9.55 -13.22 -16.11
N MET A 410 -10.51 -13.71 -16.90
CA MET A 410 -11.81 -14.18 -16.41
C MET A 410 -11.70 -15.58 -15.78
N ARG A 411 -10.82 -16.43 -16.27
CA ARG A 411 -10.68 -17.80 -15.77
C ARG A 411 -9.94 -17.87 -14.44
N THR A 412 -10.60 -18.43 -13.42
CA THR A 412 -10.02 -18.60 -12.07
C THR A 412 -9.30 -19.93 -11.87
N ARG A 413 -9.88 -21.05 -12.34
CA ARG A 413 -9.32 -22.39 -12.06
C ARG A 413 -7.91 -22.53 -12.64
N GLY A 414 -6.93 -22.76 -11.76
CA GLY A 414 -5.53 -23.02 -12.15
C GLY A 414 -4.76 -21.77 -12.58
N ARG A 415 -5.30 -20.57 -12.38
CA ARG A 415 -4.63 -19.31 -12.73
C ARG A 415 -3.36 -19.13 -11.90
N GLU A 416 -3.47 -19.41 -10.61
CA GLU A 416 -2.42 -19.25 -9.60
C GLU A 416 -1.18 -20.12 -9.88
N ARG A 417 -1.35 -21.23 -10.60
CA ARG A 417 -0.27 -22.15 -10.98
C ARG A 417 0.26 -21.91 -12.39
N ALA A 418 -0.43 -21.13 -13.21
CA ALA A 418 0.01 -20.87 -14.57
C ALA A 418 1.17 -19.87 -14.55
N PRO A 419 2.27 -20.11 -15.29
CA PRO A 419 3.33 -19.12 -15.40
C PRO A 419 2.80 -17.86 -16.10
N PHE A 420 3.44 -16.74 -15.83
CA PHE A 420 3.19 -15.51 -16.58
C PHE A 420 3.61 -15.69 -18.03
N LEU A 421 2.85 -15.06 -18.93
CA LEU A 421 3.20 -14.84 -20.33
C LEU A 421 3.49 -13.35 -20.49
N ILE A 422 4.73 -13.01 -20.83
CA ILE A 422 5.21 -11.63 -20.96
C ILE A 422 5.49 -11.37 -22.42
N ARG A 423 4.73 -10.46 -23.02
CA ARG A 423 4.92 -10.02 -24.39
C ARG A 423 5.91 -8.87 -24.42
N VAL A 424 6.94 -9.01 -25.24
CA VAL A 424 8.06 -8.09 -25.37
C VAL A 424 8.20 -7.65 -26.83
N ASP A 425 8.31 -6.36 -27.05
CA ASP A 425 8.75 -5.78 -28.32
C ASP A 425 10.26 -5.59 -28.32
N ILE A 426 10.92 -6.15 -29.34
CA ILE A 426 12.36 -6.07 -29.56
C ILE A 426 12.58 -5.47 -30.95
N GLY A 427 12.76 -4.16 -31.01
CA GLY A 427 12.96 -3.44 -32.27
C GLY A 427 11.82 -3.63 -33.28
N GLY A 428 10.56 -3.67 -32.81
CA GLY A 428 9.38 -3.91 -33.63
C GLY A 428 9.02 -5.39 -33.85
N VAL A 429 9.82 -6.32 -33.33
CA VAL A 429 9.52 -7.75 -33.35
C VAL A 429 8.94 -8.15 -32.00
N THR A 430 7.70 -8.62 -32.01
CA THR A 430 7.02 -9.11 -30.81
C THR A 430 7.38 -10.56 -30.52
N THR A 431 7.83 -10.84 -29.29
CA THR A 431 8.09 -12.18 -28.76
C THR A 431 7.43 -12.38 -27.41
N ASP A 432 7.17 -13.63 -27.03
CA ASP A 432 6.59 -13.97 -25.73
C ASP A 432 7.63 -14.74 -24.88
N LEU A 433 7.74 -14.35 -23.61
CA LEU A 433 8.57 -14.97 -22.58
C LEU A 433 7.68 -15.56 -21.48
N GLN A 434 8.18 -16.55 -20.75
CA GLN A 434 7.49 -17.09 -19.57
C GLN A 434 8.25 -16.76 -18.30
N ALA A 435 7.51 -16.51 -17.21
CA ALA A 435 8.08 -16.24 -15.90
C ALA A 435 7.28 -16.91 -14.79
N ARG A 436 7.94 -17.33 -13.71
CA ARG A 436 7.24 -17.84 -12.52
C ARG A 436 6.69 -16.69 -11.66
N ALA A 437 7.37 -15.55 -11.68
CA ALA A 437 6.99 -14.33 -10.98
C ALA A 437 7.43 -13.10 -11.79
N VAL A 438 6.81 -11.96 -11.54
CA VAL A 438 7.13 -10.68 -12.19
C VAL A 438 7.29 -9.58 -11.14
N ILE A 439 8.41 -8.85 -11.21
CA ILE A 439 8.66 -7.64 -10.44
C ILE A 439 8.66 -6.47 -11.42
N ASP A 440 7.60 -5.66 -11.40
CA ASP A 440 7.49 -4.45 -12.22
C ASP A 440 8.13 -3.25 -11.50
N ALA A 441 9.36 -2.93 -11.89
CA ALA A 441 10.12 -1.76 -11.44
C ALA A 441 10.26 -0.70 -12.55
N SER A 442 9.32 -0.66 -13.51
CA SER A 442 9.37 0.24 -14.69
C SER A 442 9.23 1.73 -14.36
N GLY A 443 8.81 2.07 -13.14
CA GLY A 443 8.63 3.45 -12.69
C GLY A 443 7.51 4.20 -13.44
N THR A 444 7.53 5.53 -13.37
CA THR A 444 6.47 6.40 -13.92
C THR A 444 6.99 7.42 -14.94
N TRP A 445 8.31 7.50 -15.13
CA TRP A 445 8.96 8.57 -15.89
C TRP A 445 8.50 8.66 -17.36
N SER A 446 8.23 7.53 -18.00
CA SER A 446 7.76 7.47 -19.40
C SER A 446 6.30 7.89 -19.60
N THR A 447 5.58 8.16 -18.52
CA THR A 447 4.16 8.52 -18.54
C THR A 447 3.93 9.82 -17.77
N PRO A 448 4.33 10.97 -18.35
CA PRO A 448 4.07 12.28 -17.76
C PRO A 448 2.56 12.57 -17.66
N ASN A 449 2.21 13.44 -16.71
CA ASN A 449 0.89 14.03 -16.65
C ASN A 449 0.72 15.07 -17.75
N VAL A 450 -0.53 15.28 -18.13
CA VAL A 450 -0.95 16.26 -19.12
C VAL A 450 -0.87 17.69 -18.57
N LEU A 451 -0.87 18.67 -19.48
CA LEU A 451 -0.87 20.09 -19.12
C LEU A 451 -2.24 20.54 -18.58
N GLY A 452 -3.32 19.98 -19.12
CA GLY A 452 -4.67 20.39 -18.80
C GLY A 452 -5.07 20.15 -17.35
N ALA A 453 -5.74 21.14 -16.75
CA ALA A 453 -5.99 21.18 -15.31
C ALA A 453 -6.96 20.09 -14.79
N SER A 454 -7.81 19.55 -15.67
CA SER A 454 -8.82 18.53 -15.35
C SER A 454 -8.29 17.09 -15.46
N GLY A 455 -6.97 16.90 -15.56
CA GLY A 455 -6.37 15.58 -15.77
C GLY A 455 -6.56 15.04 -17.20
N LEU A 456 -7.00 15.90 -18.11
CA LEU A 456 -7.14 15.64 -19.55
C LEU A 456 -6.16 16.54 -20.31
N PRO A 457 -5.67 16.12 -21.50
CA PRO A 457 -4.90 17.02 -22.36
C PRO A 457 -5.66 18.32 -22.60
N ALA A 458 -4.97 19.45 -22.54
CA ALA A 458 -5.50 20.72 -23.00
C ALA A 458 -5.81 20.62 -24.51
N TYR A 459 -6.81 21.36 -24.99
CA TYR A 459 -7.10 21.41 -26.42
C TYR A 459 -5.85 21.89 -27.17
N GLY A 460 -5.39 21.13 -28.18
CA GLY A 460 -4.18 21.47 -28.92
C GLY A 460 -2.86 21.02 -28.28
N GLU A 461 -2.88 20.38 -27.10
CA GLU A 461 -1.66 19.90 -26.43
C GLU A 461 -0.91 18.86 -27.26
N ILE A 462 -1.63 17.92 -27.88
CA ILE A 462 -1.03 16.86 -28.70
C ILE A 462 -0.37 17.46 -29.95
N GLU A 463 -1.05 18.40 -30.60
CA GLU A 463 -0.55 19.11 -31.77
C GLU A 463 0.66 20.00 -31.44
N ALA A 464 0.73 20.51 -30.21
CA ALA A 464 1.82 21.34 -29.72
C ALA A 464 2.99 20.56 -29.09
N ALA A 465 2.98 19.22 -29.12
CA ALA A 465 3.97 18.38 -28.43
C ALA A 465 5.44 18.75 -28.72
N ALA A 466 5.76 19.22 -29.93
CA ALA A 466 7.12 19.64 -30.31
C ALA A 466 7.64 20.90 -29.55
N PHE A 467 6.75 21.62 -28.87
CA PHE A 467 7.03 22.82 -28.09
C PHE A 467 6.92 22.58 -26.57
N ILE A 468 6.53 21.37 -26.17
CA ILE A 468 6.29 21.01 -24.78
C ILE A 468 7.37 20.00 -24.37
N ASP A 469 8.26 20.44 -23.50
CA ASP A 469 9.17 19.55 -22.81
C ASP A 469 8.55 19.14 -21.46
N HIS A 470 8.83 17.92 -21.01
CA HIS A 470 8.41 17.45 -19.69
C HIS A 470 9.45 17.81 -18.63
N ALA A 471 9.19 17.45 -17.37
CA ALA A 471 9.99 17.89 -16.22
C ALA A 471 11.51 17.74 -16.42
N LEU A 472 12.26 18.77 -16.01
CA LEU A 472 13.73 18.80 -15.88
C LEU A 472 14.53 18.73 -17.21
N PRO A 473 14.25 19.60 -18.19
CA PRO A 473 15.15 19.75 -19.33
C PRO A 473 16.52 20.31 -18.87
N ASP A 474 17.62 19.80 -19.44
CA ASP A 474 18.96 20.32 -19.17
C ASP A 474 19.21 21.63 -19.95
N VAL A 475 18.61 22.72 -19.46
CA VAL A 475 18.62 24.04 -20.12
C VAL A 475 19.98 24.73 -20.12
N LEU A 476 20.92 24.27 -19.29
CA LEU A 476 22.30 24.78 -19.26
C LEU A 476 23.23 23.93 -20.12
N GLY A 477 22.89 22.64 -20.33
CA GLY A 477 23.62 21.70 -21.16
C GLY A 477 22.98 21.47 -22.54
N PRO A 478 22.70 20.22 -22.96
CA PRO A 478 22.29 19.90 -24.33
C PRO A 478 21.03 20.61 -24.83
N ALA A 479 20.10 20.97 -23.93
CA ALA A 479 18.87 21.65 -24.34
C ALA A 479 19.04 23.17 -24.48
N ARG A 480 20.19 23.75 -24.12
CA ARG A 480 20.42 25.22 -24.10
C ARG A 480 19.93 25.94 -25.34
N SER A 481 20.20 25.43 -26.55
CA SER A 481 19.80 26.08 -27.80
C SER A 481 18.28 26.18 -28.01
N LEU A 482 17.50 25.38 -27.29
CA LEU A 482 16.03 25.41 -27.35
C LEU A 482 15.43 26.50 -26.45
N TYR A 483 16.19 26.99 -25.46
CA TYR A 483 15.72 27.88 -24.39
C TYR A 483 16.42 29.25 -24.38
N ALA A 484 17.69 29.31 -24.78
CA ALA A 484 18.48 30.53 -24.78
C ALA A 484 17.85 31.62 -25.68
N GLY A 485 17.66 32.82 -25.12
CA GLY A 485 17.08 33.95 -25.83
C GLY A 485 15.58 33.82 -26.13
N ARG A 486 14.90 32.83 -25.53
CA ARG A 486 13.47 32.54 -25.76
C ARG A 486 12.62 32.73 -24.51
N HIS A 487 11.31 32.78 -24.70
CA HIS A 487 10.34 32.82 -23.62
C HIS A 487 9.84 31.42 -23.27
N THR A 488 10.09 31.00 -22.03
CA THR A 488 9.64 29.71 -21.52
C THR A 488 8.53 29.87 -20.48
N LEU A 489 7.44 29.13 -20.65
CA LEU A 489 6.39 28.96 -19.66
C LEU A 489 6.61 27.67 -18.87
N VAL A 490 6.92 27.77 -17.58
CA VAL A 490 6.98 26.60 -16.69
C VAL A 490 5.62 26.43 -16.01
N VAL A 491 5.00 25.27 -16.17
CA VAL A 491 3.69 24.96 -15.59
C VAL A 491 3.85 23.90 -14.49
N GLY A 492 3.43 24.26 -13.28
CA GLY A 492 3.52 23.37 -12.11
C GLY A 492 4.08 24.09 -10.88
N ALA A 493 3.82 23.55 -9.70
CA ALA A 493 4.23 24.16 -8.42
C ALA A 493 5.08 23.22 -7.54
N GLY A 494 5.47 22.06 -8.09
CA GLY A 494 6.36 21.11 -7.43
C GLY A 494 7.84 21.49 -7.59
N HIS A 495 8.71 20.70 -6.98
CA HIS A 495 10.14 20.99 -6.99
C HIS A 495 10.73 20.93 -8.41
N SER A 496 10.26 20.03 -9.28
CA SER A 496 10.70 20.00 -10.69
C SER A 496 10.50 21.33 -11.42
N ALA A 497 9.41 22.05 -11.10
CA ALA A 497 9.20 23.40 -11.62
C ALA A 497 10.20 24.39 -11.01
N ALA A 498 10.40 24.37 -9.69
CA ALA A 498 11.35 25.25 -9.00
C ALA A 498 12.78 25.13 -9.56
N ASN A 499 13.29 23.92 -9.79
CA ASN A 499 14.62 23.75 -10.38
C ASN A 499 14.71 24.19 -11.83
N THR A 500 13.70 23.89 -12.64
CA THR A 500 13.64 24.38 -14.02
C THR A 500 13.67 25.91 -14.03
N LEU A 501 12.92 26.56 -13.14
CA LEU A 501 12.90 28.02 -13.00
C LEU A 501 14.26 28.59 -12.59
N LEU A 502 14.95 27.95 -11.64
CA LEU A 502 16.28 28.40 -11.18
C LEU A 502 17.35 28.24 -12.27
N THR A 503 17.37 27.12 -12.98
CA THR A 503 18.31 26.87 -14.07
C THR A 503 18.03 27.76 -15.29
N LEU A 504 16.77 28.06 -15.59
CA LEU A 504 16.40 29.07 -16.58
C LEU A 504 16.81 30.48 -16.15
N ALA A 505 16.70 30.80 -14.86
CA ALA A 505 17.12 32.10 -14.34
C ALA A 505 18.64 32.28 -14.47
N GLU A 506 19.43 31.24 -14.22
CA GLU A 506 20.87 31.20 -14.47
C GLU A 506 21.18 31.33 -15.97
N LEU A 507 20.44 30.62 -16.83
CA LEU A 507 20.58 30.77 -18.28
C LEU A 507 20.36 32.24 -18.70
N ALA A 508 19.34 32.90 -18.13
CA ALA A 508 19.02 34.30 -18.42
C ALA A 508 20.11 35.30 -17.96
N GLU A 509 20.99 34.93 -17.04
CA GLU A 509 22.16 35.76 -16.66
C GLU A 509 23.22 35.77 -17.76
N THR A 510 23.33 34.67 -18.51
CA THR A 510 24.33 34.50 -19.56
C THR A 510 23.78 34.76 -20.97
N GLU A 511 22.46 34.67 -21.16
CA GLU A 511 21.79 34.80 -22.46
C GLU A 511 20.68 35.88 -22.41
N PRO A 512 21.03 37.15 -22.74
CA PRO A 512 20.07 38.24 -22.80
C PRO A 512 18.89 37.92 -23.73
N GLY A 513 17.67 38.23 -23.29
CA GLY A 513 16.44 37.94 -24.05
C GLY A 513 15.73 36.65 -23.62
N THR A 514 16.36 35.82 -22.77
CA THR A 514 15.67 34.70 -22.12
C THR A 514 14.62 35.23 -21.15
N ARG A 515 13.35 34.86 -21.37
CA ARG A 515 12.20 35.28 -20.54
C ARG A 515 11.54 34.07 -19.89
N ILE A 516 11.04 34.25 -18.67
CA ILE A 516 10.50 33.15 -17.87
C ILE A 516 9.15 33.56 -17.31
N SER A 517 8.11 32.78 -17.61
CA SER A 517 6.83 32.86 -16.90
C SER A 517 6.57 31.56 -16.15
N TRP A 518 6.01 31.68 -14.95
CA TRP A 518 5.68 30.56 -14.08
C TRP A 518 4.19 30.50 -13.85
N ALA A 519 3.52 29.47 -14.37
CA ALA A 519 2.09 29.28 -14.19
C ALA A 519 1.78 28.29 -13.07
N ILE A 520 0.93 28.72 -12.14
CA ILE A 520 0.42 27.89 -11.04
C ILE A 520 -1.10 27.96 -10.96
N ARG A 521 -1.71 26.83 -10.57
CA ARG A 521 -3.17 26.72 -10.36
C ARG A 521 -3.65 27.49 -9.13
N THR A 522 -2.81 27.65 -8.12
CA THR A 522 -3.17 28.33 -6.87
C THR A 522 -3.08 29.84 -6.98
N GLY A 523 -3.74 30.56 -6.06
CA GLY A 523 -3.62 32.01 -5.94
C GLY A 523 -2.27 32.49 -5.43
N SER A 524 -1.47 31.61 -4.80
CA SER A 524 -0.19 31.93 -4.19
C SER A 524 0.84 30.81 -4.41
N ALA A 525 2.10 31.23 -4.54
CA ALA A 525 3.30 30.39 -4.59
C ALA A 525 3.90 30.10 -3.21
N ALA A 526 3.28 30.57 -2.11
CA ALA A 526 3.81 30.46 -0.74
C ALA A 526 4.25 29.05 -0.35
N ARG A 527 3.54 28.01 -0.82
CA ARG A 527 3.89 26.62 -0.56
C ARG A 527 5.16 26.17 -1.27
N THR A 528 5.40 26.63 -2.48
CA THR A 528 6.61 26.32 -3.27
C THR A 528 7.83 27.08 -2.72
N TYR A 529 7.62 28.22 -2.06
CA TYR A 529 8.70 28.97 -1.40
C TYR A 529 9.18 28.33 -0.09
N GLY A 530 8.46 27.36 0.48
CA GLY A 530 8.83 26.71 1.74
C GLY A 530 8.88 27.65 2.96
N GLY A 531 9.38 27.13 4.08
CA GLY A 531 9.46 27.84 5.37
C GLY A 531 10.61 28.84 5.50
N GLY A 532 11.42 29.03 4.45
CA GLY A 532 12.65 29.84 4.52
C GLY A 532 13.65 29.26 5.53
N GLU A 533 14.21 30.09 6.41
CA GLU A 533 15.10 29.62 7.49
C GLU A 533 14.39 28.76 8.56
N ALA A 534 13.06 28.84 8.64
CA ALA A 534 12.24 28.01 9.54
C ALA A 534 11.80 26.69 8.90
N ASP A 535 12.32 26.38 7.70
CA ASP A 535 12.01 25.14 7.01
C ASP A 535 12.72 23.96 7.69
N ALA A 536 11.98 22.87 7.96
CA ALA A 536 12.53 21.65 8.55
C ALA A 536 13.64 21.00 7.71
N LEU A 537 13.82 21.41 6.44
CA LEU A 537 14.87 20.98 5.53
C LEU A 537 15.60 22.23 4.99
N PRO A 538 16.80 22.57 5.48
CA PRO A 538 17.49 23.83 5.15
C PRO A 538 17.68 24.06 3.64
N ALA A 539 18.01 23.02 2.88
CA ALA A 539 18.20 23.13 1.44
C ALA A 539 16.90 23.42 0.67
N ARG A 540 15.74 22.96 1.17
CA ARG A 540 14.42 23.29 0.64
C ARG A 540 14.07 24.75 0.92
N GLY A 541 14.36 25.22 2.13
CA GLY A 541 14.21 26.63 2.51
C GLY A 541 15.02 27.57 1.61
N ALA A 542 16.27 27.20 1.30
CA ALA A 542 17.16 27.97 0.44
C ALA A 542 16.66 28.06 -1.02
N LEU A 543 16.17 26.93 -1.60
CA LEU A 543 15.57 26.89 -2.93
C LEU A 543 14.37 27.85 -3.04
N GLY A 544 13.45 27.74 -2.09
CA GLY A 544 12.23 28.54 -2.10
C GLY A 544 12.48 30.02 -1.86
N ALA A 545 13.45 30.36 -1.00
CA ALA A 545 13.90 31.73 -0.78
C ALA A 545 14.47 32.36 -2.07
N ARG A 546 15.35 31.64 -2.78
CA ARG A 546 15.91 32.10 -4.06
C ARG A 546 14.83 32.33 -5.11
N LEU A 547 13.89 31.40 -5.25
CA LEU A 547 12.79 31.53 -6.20
C LEU A 547 11.90 32.74 -5.87
N LYS A 548 11.62 32.96 -4.58
CA LYS A 548 10.85 34.13 -4.12
C LYS A 548 11.55 35.44 -4.48
N THR A 549 12.88 35.52 -4.32
CA THR A 549 13.66 36.70 -4.72
C THR A 549 13.56 36.95 -6.23
N LEU A 550 13.74 35.92 -7.06
CA LEU A 550 13.65 36.06 -8.53
C LEU A 550 12.26 36.53 -9.01
N VAL A 551 11.19 36.08 -8.35
CA VAL A 551 9.83 36.56 -8.62
C VAL A 551 9.65 38.01 -8.15
N ALA A 552 10.15 38.36 -6.97
CA ALA A 552 10.06 39.73 -6.44
C ALA A 552 10.83 40.75 -7.28
N GLU A 553 11.95 40.36 -7.87
CA GLU A 553 12.76 41.16 -8.79
C GLU A 553 12.16 41.24 -10.21
N GLY A 554 11.07 40.51 -10.49
CA GLY A 554 10.45 40.46 -11.82
C GLY A 554 11.25 39.68 -12.87
N ARG A 555 12.28 38.93 -12.45
CA ARG A 555 13.05 38.04 -13.34
C ARG A 555 12.24 36.81 -13.78
N ILE A 556 11.27 36.41 -12.95
CA ILE A 556 10.28 35.36 -13.25
C ILE A 556 8.88 35.97 -13.09
N GLU A 557 8.09 35.95 -14.16
CA GLU A 557 6.71 36.42 -14.14
C GLU A 557 5.78 35.33 -13.58
N LEU A 558 5.21 35.54 -12.39
CA LEU A 558 4.26 34.62 -11.79
C LEU A 558 2.84 34.83 -12.34
N VAL A 559 2.30 33.81 -12.99
CA VAL A 559 0.92 33.75 -13.49
C VAL A 559 0.11 32.81 -12.59
N ASN A 560 -0.60 33.40 -11.62
CA ASN A 560 -1.40 32.65 -10.66
C ASN A 560 -2.79 32.28 -11.22
N GLN A 561 -3.47 31.36 -10.55
CA GLN A 561 -4.80 30.86 -10.94
C GLN A 561 -4.86 30.58 -12.45
N PHE A 562 -3.86 29.86 -12.94
CA PHE A 562 -3.69 29.50 -14.34
C PHE A 562 -3.87 28.00 -14.49
N SER A 563 -4.93 27.64 -15.21
CA SER A 563 -5.32 26.28 -15.55
C SER A 563 -5.35 26.18 -17.07
N ALA A 564 -4.33 25.57 -17.66
CA ALA A 564 -4.24 25.44 -19.11
C ALA A 564 -5.46 24.69 -19.65
N GLU A 565 -6.17 25.32 -20.59
CA GLU A 565 -7.35 24.76 -21.24
C GLU A 565 -7.12 24.58 -22.73
N THR A 566 -6.45 25.55 -23.37
CA THR A 566 -6.09 25.47 -24.79
C THR A 566 -4.63 25.85 -25.00
N VAL A 567 -3.94 25.13 -25.88
CA VAL A 567 -2.61 25.44 -26.42
C VAL A 567 -2.75 25.63 -27.92
N ARG A 568 -2.34 26.79 -28.44
CA ARG A 568 -2.39 27.10 -29.87
C ARG A 568 -0.98 27.32 -30.40
N VAL A 569 -0.61 26.63 -31.47
CA VAL A 569 0.60 26.95 -32.23
C VAL A 569 0.33 28.18 -33.10
N LEU A 570 1.14 29.22 -32.91
CA LEU A 570 0.98 30.49 -33.63
C LEU A 570 1.60 30.40 -35.02
N ALA A 571 0.81 30.73 -36.05
CA ALA A 571 1.27 30.73 -37.42
C ALA A 571 2.32 31.85 -37.67
N GLY A 572 3.48 31.49 -38.23
CA GLY A 572 4.49 32.42 -38.71
C GLY A 572 5.59 32.82 -37.73
N SER A 573 5.40 32.69 -36.41
CA SER A 573 6.40 33.04 -35.38
C SER A 573 7.13 31.85 -34.76
N GLY A 574 6.61 30.63 -34.91
CA GLY A 574 7.18 29.43 -34.25
C GLY A 574 6.95 29.40 -32.74
N GLY A 575 6.07 30.27 -32.21
CA GLY A 575 5.67 30.30 -30.80
C GLY A 575 4.31 29.64 -30.56
N ILE A 576 3.91 29.61 -29.30
CA ILE A 576 2.70 29.01 -28.78
C ILE A 576 1.97 29.99 -27.85
N GLU A 577 0.65 29.90 -27.81
CA GLU A 577 -0.19 30.64 -26.89
C GLU A 577 -0.97 29.67 -26.00
N VAL A 578 -0.86 29.85 -24.70
CA VAL A 578 -1.58 29.06 -23.70
C VAL A 578 -2.70 29.89 -23.10
N GLU A 579 -3.91 29.36 -23.18
CA GLU A 579 -5.12 29.96 -22.64
C GLU A 579 -5.53 29.25 -21.36
N SER A 580 -5.86 30.05 -20.34
CA SER A 580 -6.57 29.63 -19.14
C SER A 580 -7.89 30.40 -19.07
N ILE A 581 -8.97 29.69 -18.72
CA ILE A 581 -10.27 30.30 -18.43
C ILE A 581 -10.62 29.99 -16.98
N ASP A 582 -10.91 31.03 -16.19
CA ASP A 582 -11.35 30.82 -14.81
C ASP A 582 -12.85 30.47 -14.73
N ALA A 583 -13.32 30.14 -13.52
CA ALA A 583 -14.73 29.78 -13.29
C ALA A 583 -15.74 30.90 -13.63
N ARG A 584 -15.27 32.14 -13.82
CA ARG A 584 -16.09 33.31 -14.20
C ARG A 584 -16.00 33.61 -15.70
N GLY A 585 -15.28 32.80 -16.47
CA GLY A 585 -15.05 33.00 -17.89
C GLY A 585 -13.95 34.02 -18.21
N VAL A 586 -13.17 34.48 -17.22
CA VAL A 586 -12.06 35.41 -17.45
C VAL A 586 -10.91 34.66 -18.08
N LYS A 587 -10.46 35.17 -19.23
CA LYS A 587 -9.37 34.60 -20.02
C LYS A 587 -8.03 35.18 -19.62
N LYS A 588 -7.03 34.33 -19.42
CA LYS A 588 -5.61 34.68 -19.34
C LYS A 588 -4.88 34.01 -20.49
N LEU A 589 -4.08 34.79 -21.22
CA LEU A 589 -3.29 34.30 -22.35
C LEU A 589 -1.82 34.50 -22.04
N VAL A 590 -1.01 33.48 -22.29
CA VAL A 590 0.45 33.54 -22.20
C VAL A 590 1.03 33.08 -23.54
N ALA A 591 1.59 34.04 -24.29
CA ALA A 591 2.36 33.72 -25.49
C ALA A 591 3.81 33.41 -25.07
N CYS A 592 4.35 32.28 -25.52
CA CYS A 592 5.70 31.82 -25.23
C CYS A 592 6.27 31.01 -26.41
N ASP A 593 7.54 30.63 -26.35
CA ASP A 593 8.19 29.81 -27.39
C ASP A 593 8.26 28.33 -27.00
N ARG A 594 8.26 28.05 -25.70
CA ARG A 594 8.40 26.71 -25.09
C ARG A 594 7.56 26.60 -23.83
N ILE A 595 7.03 25.40 -23.57
CA ILE A 595 6.44 25.03 -22.29
C ILE A 595 7.32 23.96 -21.64
N VAL A 596 7.55 24.09 -20.33
CA VAL A 596 7.99 22.97 -19.49
C VAL A 596 6.82 22.51 -18.63
N ALA A 597 6.28 21.34 -18.93
CA ALA A 597 5.18 20.72 -18.22
C ALA A 597 5.69 19.94 -16.99
N ALA A 598 5.88 20.64 -15.88
CA ALA A 598 6.29 20.07 -14.59
C ALA A 598 5.06 19.64 -13.76
N THR A 599 4.14 18.88 -14.38
CA THR A 599 2.84 18.48 -13.83
C THR A 599 2.83 17.09 -13.19
N GLY A 600 3.99 16.47 -13.03
CA GLY A 600 4.16 15.14 -12.41
C GLY A 600 3.99 14.00 -13.40
N PHE A 601 3.90 12.78 -12.87
CA PHE A 601 3.87 11.53 -13.64
C PHE A 601 2.76 10.59 -13.16
N ARG A 602 2.54 9.49 -13.87
CA ARG A 602 1.57 8.44 -13.54
C ARG A 602 2.11 7.04 -13.88
N PRO A 603 1.65 5.99 -13.20
CA PRO A 603 2.00 4.62 -13.56
C PRO A 603 1.32 4.20 -14.87
N ASP A 604 2.03 3.42 -15.69
CA ASP A 604 1.43 2.72 -16.83
C ASP A 604 0.94 1.31 -16.43
N HIS A 605 -0.37 1.15 -16.27
CA HIS A 605 -1.03 -0.14 -15.99
C HIS A 605 -1.56 -0.84 -17.25
N SER A 606 -1.30 -0.31 -18.44
CA SER A 606 -1.81 -0.90 -19.69
C SER A 606 -1.20 -2.29 -19.94
N ILE A 607 0.09 -2.46 -19.62
CA ILE A 607 0.82 -3.72 -19.78
C ILE A 607 0.27 -4.83 -18.86
N THR A 608 -0.33 -4.46 -17.73
CA THR A 608 -0.91 -5.40 -16.74
C THR A 608 -2.40 -5.59 -16.93
N SER A 609 -2.97 -5.16 -18.06
CA SER A 609 -4.41 -5.21 -18.28
C SER A 609 -4.96 -6.60 -17.96
N GLU A 610 -4.40 -7.68 -18.48
CA GLU A 610 -4.87 -9.06 -18.23
C GLU A 610 -4.62 -9.64 -16.82
N LEU A 611 -4.06 -8.85 -15.89
CA LEU A 611 -3.81 -9.25 -14.50
C LEU A 611 -4.93 -8.79 -13.56
N ARG A 612 -5.05 -9.46 -12.42
CA ARG A 612 -6.02 -9.13 -11.36
C ARG A 612 -5.38 -8.25 -10.28
N LEU A 613 -5.22 -6.97 -10.57
CA LEU A 613 -4.63 -6.00 -9.64
C LEU A 613 -5.70 -5.37 -8.73
N ASP A 614 -5.35 -5.10 -7.47
CA ASP A 614 -6.15 -4.27 -6.56
C ASP A 614 -5.53 -2.88 -6.43
N LEU A 615 -6.03 -1.96 -7.26
CA LEU A 615 -5.51 -0.60 -7.36
C LEU A 615 -6.42 0.39 -6.63
N ASP A 616 -5.81 1.32 -5.91
CA ASP A 616 -6.49 2.48 -5.34
C ASP A 616 -7.04 3.39 -6.47
N PRO A 617 -8.32 3.80 -6.40
CA PRO A 617 -8.94 4.59 -7.46
C PRO A 617 -8.40 6.02 -7.60
N ILE A 618 -7.70 6.55 -6.59
CA ILE A 618 -7.19 7.93 -6.59
C ILE A 618 -5.73 7.94 -7.06
N LEU A 619 -4.88 7.16 -6.41
CA LEU A 619 -3.45 7.15 -6.63
C LEU A 619 -3.03 6.21 -7.76
N GLY A 620 -3.79 5.14 -8.00
CA GLY A 620 -3.36 4.05 -8.87
C GLY A 620 -2.18 3.25 -8.30
N SER A 621 -1.94 3.33 -6.99
CA SER A 621 -1.06 2.45 -6.21
C SER A 621 -1.79 1.16 -5.84
N THR A 622 -1.12 0.22 -5.19
CA THR A 622 -1.81 -0.87 -4.48
C THR A 622 -2.73 -0.29 -3.40
N ARG A 623 -3.94 -0.84 -3.27
CA ARG A 623 -4.95 -0.30 -2.32
C ARG A 623 -4.45 -0.30 -0.88
N ALA A 624 -3.78 -1.36 -0.44
CA ALA A 624 -3.24 -1.47 0.90
C ALA A 624 -2.18 -0.40 1.20
N LEU A 625 -1.39 -0.01 0.18
CA LEU A 625 -0.38 1.03 0.31
C LEU A 625 -0.96 2.44 0.35
N ALA A 626 -2.08 2.70 -0.34
CA ALA A 626 -2.59 4.05 -0.58
C ALA A 626 -2.77 4.91 0.68
N PRO A 627 -3.34 4.42 1.80
CA PRO A 627 -3.46 5.22 3.01
C PRO A 627 -2.10 5.65 3.59
N LEU A 628 -1.05 4.85 3.41
CA LEU A 628 0.28 5.12 3.98
C LEU A 628 1.07 6.19 3.21
N ILE A 629 0.67 6.47 1.98
CA ILE A 629 1.39 7.35 1.05
C ILE A 629 0.52 8.50 0.52
N ASP A 630 -0.69 8.69 1.06
CA ASP A 630 -1.59 9.75 0.60
C ASP A 630 -0.91 11.12 0.79
N PRO A 631 -0.67 11.90 -0.28
CA PRO A 631 -0.05 13.22 -0.19
C PRO A 631 -0.87 14.28 0.56
N ASN A 632 -2.12 13.98 0.92
CA ASN A 632 -2.96 14.80 1.78
C ASN A 632 -2.64 14.60 3.27
N GLU A 633 -2.10 13.44 3.64
CA GLU A 633 -1.88 13.04 5.03
C GLU A 633 -0.38 12.92 5.36
N HIS A 634 0.43 12.49 4.39
CA HIS A 634 1.84 12.15 4.59
C HIS A 634 2.81 13.04 3.79
N SER A 635 4.01 13.18 4.34
CA SER A 635 5.20 13.74 3.70
C SER A 635 6.30 12.66 3.60
N CYS A 636 7.39 12.91 2.87
CA CYS A 636 8.45 11.91 2.66
C CYS A 636 9.06 11.36 3.97
N GLY A 637 9.02 12.10 5.08
CA GLY A 637 9.53 11.66 6.38
C GLY A 637 8.51 10.94 7.28
N THR A 638 7.23 10.91 6.88
CA THR A 638 6.13 10.35 7.69
C THR A 638 5.47 9.14 7.04
N VAL A 639 6.03 8.65 5.93
CA VAL A 639 5.58 7.41 5.30
C VAL A 639 6.22 6.25 6.06
N PRO A 640 5.43 5.34 6.66
CA PRO A 640 6.00 4.17 7.32
C PRO A 640 6.65 3.26 6.28
N PRO A 641 7.73 2.56 6.63
CA PRO A 641 8.24 1.50 5.79
C PRO A 641 7.16 0.47 5.47
N HIS A 642 7.23 -0.12 4.28
CA HIS A 642 6.24 -1.07 3.79
C HIS A 642 6.91 -2.02 2.80
N GLY A 643 6.33 -3.20 2.66
CA GLY A 643 6.92 -4.32 1.95
C GLY A 643 5.87 -5.17 1.24
N VAL A 644 6.11 -6.47 1.19
CA VAL A 644 5.30 -7.41 0.40
C VAL A 644 3.81 -7.34 0.73
N ASP A 645 3.44 -7.13 2.00
CA ASP A 645 2.03 -7.14 2.42
C ASP A 645 1.25 -5.95 1.79
N GLU A 646 1.84 -4.75 1.73
CA GLU A 646 1.24 -3.56 1.10
C GLU A 646 1.34 -3.57 -0.43
N LEU A 647 2.27 -4.34 -0.99
CA LEU A 647 2.54 -4.43 -2.43
C LEU A 647 1.83 -5.60 -3.11
N SER A 648 1.22 -6.49 -2.34
CA SER A 648 0.55 -7.68 -2.85
C SER A 648 -0.76 -7.34 -3.58
N HIS A 649 -1.02 -8.10 -4.65
CA HIS A 649 -2.27 -8.01 -5.41
C HIS A 649 -3.02 -9.36 -5.39
N PRO A 650 -4.31 -9.39 -5.78
CA PRO A 650 -5.03 -10.64 -6.02
C PRO A 650 -4.38 -11.52 -7.11
N GLU A 651 -3.54 -10.95 -7.97
CA GLU A 651 -2.66 -11.68 -8.87
C GLU A 651 -1.40 -12.12 -8.10
N PRO A 652 -1.24 -13.41 -7.76
CA PRO A 652 -0.09 -13.88 -6.99
C PRO A 652 1.20 -13.75 -7.80
N ASP A 653 2.33 -13.59 -7.13
CA ASP A 653 3.67 -13.54 -7.75
C ASP A 653 3.88 -12.39 -8.75
N PHE A 654 2.97 -11.41 -8.80
CA PHE A 654 3.16 -10.13 -9.48
C PHE A 654 3.28 -9.02 -8.44
N TYR A 655 4.36 -8.24 -8.54
CA TYR A 655 4.63 -7.13 -7.63
C TYR A 655 5.04 -5.88 -8.42
N ALA A 656 4.30 -4.78 -8.28
CA ALA A 656 4.78 -3.46 -8.68
C ALA A 656 5.62 -2.88 -7.53
N ILE A 657 6.84 -2.43 -7.81
CA ILE A 657 7.76 -1.86 -6.81
C ILE A 657 8.35 -0.53 -7.29
N GLY A 658 9.02 0.17 -6.38
CA GLY A 658 9.59 1.48 -6.63
C GLY A 658 8.52 2.56 -6.86
N MET A 659 8.88 3.61 -7.61
CA MET A 659 7.94 4.70 -7.93
C MET A 659 6.66 4.21 -8.63
N LYS A 660 6.68 3.05 -9.29
CA LYS A 660 5.47 2.46 -9.91
C LYS A 660 4.40 2.12 -8.86
N SER A 661 4.81 1.58 -7.70
CA SER A 661 3.89 1.18 -6.64
C SER A 661 3.24 2.37 -5.93
N TYR A 662 3.89 3.54 -5.95
CA TYR A 662 3.36 4.77 -5.37
C TYR A 662 2.28 5.45 -6.22
N GLY A 663 2.09 4.99 -7.45
CA GLY A 663 1.14 5.58 -8.37
C GLY A 663 1.40 7.07 -8.60
N ARG A 664 0.50 7.92 -8.09
CA ARG A 664 0.58 9.39 -8.20
C ARG A 664 1.16 10.07 -6.96
N ALA A 665 1.46 9.34 -5.90
CA ALA A 665 2.04 9.90 -4.68
C ALA A 665 3.49 10.38 -4.95
N PRO A 666 3.86 11.61 -4.54
CA PRO A 666 5.17 12.20 -4.84
C PRO A 666 6.26 11.86 -3.81
N THR A 667 5.92 11.13 -2.73
CA THR A 667 6.74 10.99 -1.51
C THR A 667 7.74 9.83 -1.54
N PHE A 668 8.08 9.32 -2.73
CA PHE A 668 8.94 8.14 -2.89
C PHE A 668 10.43 8.45 -2.66
N LEU A 669 11.13 7.53 -1.99
CA LEU A 669 12.58 7.55 -1.77
C LEU A 669 13.22 6.27 -2.33
N LEU A 670 14.47 6.35 -2.81
CA LEU A 670 15.21 5.17 -3.27
C LEU A 670 15.36 4.11 -2.18
N ALA A 671 15.69 4.53 -0.96
CA ALA A 671 15.75 3.65 0.21
C ALA A 671 14.45 2.87 0.43
N THR A 672 13.29 3.51 0.23
CA THR A 672 12.00 2.80 0.28
C THR A 672 11.88 1.76 -0.82
N GLY A 673 12.27 2.10 -2.05
CA GLY A 673 12.30 1.13 -3.16
C GLY A 673 13.21 -0.07 -2.90
N TYR A 674 14.35 0.13 -2.25
CA TYR A 674 15.26 -0.95 -1.87
C TYR A 674 14.66 -1.86 -0.81
N GLU A 675 13.98 -1.28 0.17
CA GLU A 675 13.24 -2.06 1.16
C GLU A 675 12.11 -2.88 0.53
N GLN A 676 11.36 -2.29 -0.42
CA GLN A 676 10.35 -3.00 -1.19
C GLN A 676 10.96 -4.19 -1.96
N ALA A 677 12.09 -3.98 -2.64
CA ALA A 677 12.80 -5.02 -3.39
C ALA A 677 13.25 -6.17 -2.47
N ARG A 678 13.87 -5.86 -1.33
CA ARG A 678 14.30 -6.82 -0.31
C ARG A 678 13.13 -7.67 0.19
N SER A 679 12.04 -7.01 0.59
CA SER A 679 10.84 -7.64 1.15
C SER A 679 10.16 -8.57 0.13
N VAL A 680 9.93 -8.10 -1.09
CA VAL A 680 9.31 -8.89 -2.16
C VAL A 680 10.16 -10.10 -2.55
N VAL A 681 11.48 -9.93 -2.69
CA VAL A 681 12.36 -11.05 -3.07
C VAL A 681 12.47 -12.09 -1.95
N ALA A 682 12.42 -11.68 -0.67
CA ALA A 682 12.32 -12.61 0.44
C ALA A 682 11.02 -13.44 0.39
N ALA A 683 9.89 -12.82 0.06
CA ALA A 683 8.62 -13.52 -0.10
C ALA A 683 8.66 -14.51 -1.28
N LEU A 684 9.23 -14.13 -2.42
CA LEU A 684 9.44 -15.02 -3.57
C LEU A 684 10.38 -16.20 -3.29
N ALA A 685 11.23 -16.08 -2.26
CA ALA A 685 12.06 -17.16 -1.74
C ALA A 685 11.31 -18.08 -0.74
N GLY A 686 10.07 -17.74 -0.37
CA GLY A 686 9.30 -18.42 0.68
C GLY A 686 9.67 -18.02 2.10
N ASP A 687 10.53 -17.01 2.27
CA ASP A 687 11.02 -16.51 3.55
C ASP A 687 10.16 -15.33 4.04
N TRP A 688 8.96 -15.65 4.50
CA TRP A 688 7.97 -14.67 4.94
C TRP A 688 8.39 -13.90 6.20
N ASN A 689 9.23 -14.50 7.04
CA ASN A 689 9.78 -13.82 8.21
C ASN A 689 10.71 -12.69 7.77
N ALA A 690 11.68 -12.98 6.88
CA ALA A 690 12.53 -11.93 6.34
C ALA A 690 11.73 -10.92 5.50
N ALA A 691 10.68 -11.36 4.79
CA ALA A 691 9.85 -10.47 4.00
C ALA A 691 9.14 -9.41 4.88
N ARG A 692 8.65 -9.79 6.06
CA ARG A 692 7.93 -8.91 6.99
C ARG A 692 8.81 -8.18 7.99
N ASP A 693 10.06 -8.61 8.13
CA ASP A 693 11.07 -7.94 8.93
C ASP A 693 11.52 -6.64 8.22
N VAL A 694 10.83 -5.54 8.50
CA VAL A 694 11.11 -4.22 7.94
C VAL A 694 12.46 -3.70 8.41
N ARG A 695 13.37 -3.34 7.48
CA ARG A 695 14.74 -2.90 7.79
C ARG A 695 15.06 -1.46 7.38
N LEU A 696 14.05 -0.66 7.07
CA LEU A 696 14.21 0.72 6.65
C LEU A 696 14.27 1.66 7.86
N GLU A 697 15.43 2.22 8.12
CA GLU A 697 15.62 3.29 9.10
C GLU A 697 15.72 4.64 8.39
N LEU A 698 14.75 5.53 8.65
CA LEU A 698 14.75 6.91 8.18
C LEU A 698 14.74 7.85 9.40
N PRO A 699 15.44 8.99 9.36
CA PRO A 699 15.33 10.00 10.42
C PRO A 699 13.92 10.60 10.44
N GLU A 700 13.44 10.99 11.63
CA GLU A 700 12.09 11.58 11.82
C GLU A 700 11.85 12.85 10.96
N THR A 701 12.90 13.58 10.61
CA THR A 701 12.84 14.76 9.73
C THR A 701 12.71 14.40 8.24
N GLY A 702 12.81 13.12 7.88
CA GLY A 702 13.00 12.65 6.50
C GLY A 702 14.45 12.74 6.02
N VAL A 703 14.74 12.06 4.92
CA VAL A 703 16.10 11.86 4.36
C VAL A 703 16.68 13.09 3.64
N CYS A 704 15.87 14.12 3.40
CA CYS A 704 16.25 15.30 2.62
C CYS A 704 17.18 16.27 3.38
N ASN A 705 18.27 15.79 3.98
CA ASN A 705 19.16 16.60 4.80
C ASN A 705 20.55 16.64 4.18
N THR A 706 20.88 17.74 3.51
CA THR A 706 22.26 18.09 3.17
C THR A 706 22.59 19.44 3.78
N THR A 707 23.47 19.43 4.77
CA THR A 707 24.26 20.60 5.19
C THR A 707 25.49 20.70 4.30
N LEU A 708 25.80 21.91 3.85
CA LEU A 708 26.94 22.23 3.02
C LEU A 708 28.24 21.82 3.75
N PRO A 709 29.18 21.11 3.13
CA PRO A 709 30.53 20.96 3.67
C PRO A 709 31.25 22.31 3.56
N GLY A 710 31.51 22.98 4.70
CA GLY A 710 32.32 24.20 4.74
C GLY A 710 31.97 25.24 5.82
N GLU A 711 30.89 25.09 6.59
CA GLU A 711 30.64 25.98 7.73
C GLU A 711 31.39 25.52 8.99
N GLU A 712 32.71 25.79 9.04
CA GLU A 712 33.35 26.01 10.32
C GLU A 712 32.92 27.39 10.85
N ILE A 713 32.17 27.39 11.95
CA ILE A 713 31.92 28.59 12.73
C ILE A 713 33.24 28.98 13.40
N GLU A 714 34.03 29.83 12.76
CA GLU A 714 35.09 30.58 13.44
C GLU A 714 34.84 32.09 13.42
N SER A 715 34.88 32.65 14.61
CA SER A 715 34.67 34.06 14.93
C SER A 715 35.76 34.97 14.36
N ALA A 716 35.32 35.99 13.61
CA ALA A 716 35.93 37.32 13.42
C ALA A 716 37.45 37.44 13.10
N GLY A 717 37.78 37.92 11.88
CA GLY A 717 39.10 38.50 11.56
C GLY A 717 39.24 39.00 10.12
N CYS A 718 39.74 40.24 9.95
CA CYS A 718 39.89 41.03 8.71
C CYS A 718 40.96 40.51 7.72
N GLY A 719 40.74 40.65 6.39
CA GLY A 719 41.82 40.65 5.38
C GLY A 719 41.40 40.43 3.92
N THR A 720 41.82 41.34 3.03
CA THR A 720 41.61 41.47 1.56
C THR A 720 42.14 40.33 0.67
N SER A 721 41.44 40.00 -0.44
CA SER A 721 41.96 39.94 -1.85
C SER A 721 41.01 39.19 -2.82
N CYS A 722 40.99 39.62 -4.09
CA CYS A 722 40.18 39.18 -5.23
C CYS A 722 40.54 37.78 -5.83
N GLY A 723 39.58 37.14 -6.53
CA GLY A 723 39.87 36.18 -7.62
C GLY A 723 38.80 35.12 -7.99
N THR A 724 38.02 35.42 -9.06
CA THR A 724 37.32 34.55 -10.07
C THR A 724 36.24 33.51 -9.70
N PRO A 725 35.18 33.35 -10.54
CA PRO A 725 33.97 32.56 -10.24
C PRO A 725 34.00 31.15 -10.84
N GLU A 726 33.38 30.15 -10.18
CA GLU A 726 32.95 28.86 -10.77
C GLU A 726 32.25 27.96 -9.72
N PRO A 727 31.49 26.92 -10.14
CA PRO A 727 30.12 26.92 -10.65
C PRO A 727 29.10 26.50 -9.56
N VAL A 728 27.86 26.95 -9.70
CA VAL A 728 26.78 26.74 -8.71
C VAL A 728 26.04 25.43 -9.00
N SER A 729 25.97 24.51 -8.03
CA SER A 729 25.23 23.24 -8.16
C SER A 729 24.11 23.10 -7.12
N VAL A 730 22.88 22.77 -7.56
CA VAL A 730 21.64 22.77 -6.76
C VAL A 730 20.72 21.58 -7.19
N GLY A 731 20.23 20.73 -6.27
CA GLY A 731 19.47 19.46 -6.53
C GLY A 731 18.00 19.46 -6.07
N LEU A 732 17.21 18.35 -6.19
CA LEU A 732 15.70 18.21 -6.02
C LEU A 732 15.14 17.13 -5.06
N PRO A 733 14.12 17.34 -4.14
CA PRO A 733 13.22 16.23 -3.86
C PRO A 733 11.76 16.68 -3.98
N THR A 734 10.99 15.94 -4.76
CA THR A 734 9.63 16.28 -5.14
C THR A 734 8.65 16.14 -3.96
N GLY A 735 8.40 17.23 -3.23
CA GLY A 735 7.29 17.34 -2.28
C GLY A 735 6.17 18.24 -2.79
N ILE A 736 5.01 17.66 -3.16
CA ILE A 736 3.72 18.35 -3.25
C ILE A 736 2.91 17.83 -2.06
N SER A 737 2.59 18.70 -1.09
CA SER A 737 1.60 18.45 -0.05
C SER A 737 0.32 19.23 -0.36
N GLY A 738 -0.82 18.54 -0.28
CA GLY A 738 -2.15 19.14 -0.15
C GLY A 738 -2.98 19.20 -1.44
N GLY A 739 -3.84 18.20 -1.59
CA GLY A 739 -4.96 18.10 -2.53
C GLY A 739 -6.06 19.14 -2.31
N LEU A 740 -7.09 19.06 -3.15
CA LEU A 740 -7.83 20.19 -3.70
C LEU A 740 -9.29 20.28 -3.20
N LEU A 741 -9.61 19.86 -1.98
CA LEU A 741 -11.01 19.80 -1.49
C LEU A 741 -11.32 20.59 -0.21
N SER A 742 -10.51 21.58 0.17
CA SER A 742 -10.84 22.48 1.28
C SER A 742 -10.89 23.96 0.87
N GLU A 743 -11.64 24.29 -0.17
CA GLU A 743 -12.29 25.61 -0.24
C GLU A 743 -13.81 25.43 -0.25
N PRO A 744 -14.58 26.25 0.51
CA PRO A 744 -16.03 26.17 0.50
C PRO A 744 -16.55 26.52 -0.90
N LEU A 745 -17.42 25.67 -1.44
CA LEU A 745 -18.25 26.04 -2.59
C LEU A 745 -19.01 27.34 -2.24
N PRO A 746 -18.94 28.39 -3.07
CA PRO A 746 -19.83 29.53 -2.89
C PRO A 746 -21.25 29.06 -3.17
N LEU A 747 -22.03 28.87 -2.10
CA LEU A 747 -23.46 28.67 -2.17
C LEU A 747 -24.07 29.89 -2.87
N VAL A 748 -24.68 29.65 -4.03
CA VAL A 748 -25.54 30.63 -4.69
C VAL A 748 -26.72 30.88 -3.74
N GLN A 749 -26.76 32.05 -3.12
CA GLN A 749 -27.91 32.49 -2.35
C GLN A 749 -29.06 32.74 -3.33
N THR A 750 -30.03 31.83 -3.35
CA THR A 750 -31.34 32.08 -3.94
C THR A 750 -32.11 32.98 -2.97
N SER A 751 -32.34 34.24 -3.37
CA SER A 751 -33.25 35.14 -2.66
C SER A 751 -34.68 34.61 -2.75
N SER A 752 -35.17 33.97 -1.69
CA SER A 752 -36.60 33.73 -1.51
C SER A 752 -37.23 34.96 -0.86
N GLU A 753 -37.95 35.76 -1.65
CA GLU A 753 -38.86 36.77 -1.13
C GLU A 753 -39.93 36.08 -0.27
N SER A 754 -39.91 36.35 1.03
CA SER A 754 -40.97 35.97 1.96
C SER A 754 -42.15 36.94 1.81
N GLY A 755 -43.16 36.54 1.06
CA GLY A 755 -44.49 37.13 1.07
C GLY A 755 -45.28 36.68 2.29
N CYS A 756 -45.69 37.66 3.09
CA CYS A 756 -46.45 37.54 4.34
C CYS A 756 -47.96 37.32 4.07
N CYS A 757 -48.63 36.48 4.88
CA CYS A 757 -50.05 36.45 5.29
C CYS A 757 -50.35 35.05 5.88
N GLY A 758 -50.97 34.83 7.03
CA GLY A 758 -51.59 35.69 8.02
C GLY A 758 -52.29 34.83 9.09
N THR A 759 -52.65 35.51 10.19
CA THR A 759 -53.35 35.09 11.44
C THR A 759 -52.58 34.28 12.45
#